data_AF-A0A965UE37-F1
#
_entry.id   AF-A0A965UE37-F1
#
_cell.length_a   1.000
_cell.length_b   1.000
_cell.length_c   1.000
_cell.angle_alpha   90.00
_cell.angle_beta   90.00
_cell.angle_gamma   90.00
#
_symmetry.space_group_name_H-M   'P 1'
#
loop_
_entity.id
_entity.type
_entity.pdbx_description
1 polymer ?
#
loop_
_entity_poly.entity_id
_entity_poly.type
_entity_poly.pdbx_seq_one_letter_code
_entity_poly.pdbx_strand_id
1 'polypeptide(L)'
;MAQIYDNITTQFTEGLRGIISNSQVKRVDFCVGYFNLRGWGLIINEIDALDGDFVYENDDNVHRICRLLIGMQRPGIEIIKRYINSQTNQIPDSDEVKLCKRQIADDFRKQLIIGKQTNFDEVNLRRLSAQLKAKRVCIKLYLKEPLHAKLYLAHRPEDHFNKIQAIMGSSNLTYGGLNGQGELNAGFSDSDHAEKLAEWFDNRWEDRLSLDITEELAEIIDNSWASEKLIPPYYIYLKTAYHLSREARNSISEFSLPREFKKDLFPFQETAVKLAARHLERREGAMIGDVVGLGKTITACAIAKVYELNNSCSTLILCPANLQAMWKKYVIEYDLKADIHSMSKPIDVNNVRHYDLVIIDESHNLRNSEGKRYQNIKQLINLQNCKVLMLTATPYNMDFSDLGNQLRLFLKDDTDLGIQPENYIRSLGGEREFSKQHDEDYIRSIKAFSRSNEPDDWKELMRLFLIRRTRTFIKENYAKHDERGKYLEFRDGTKSYFPERLPKSITFPTEKGDQFESLYSEEVMDKMAELRLPRYGLIHYISDKLPELPERDQEIIENLSRAGQRMMGFCRTNFFKRLDSSGISYLISLYRHVLRNAIYIYALENKLPLPIGDESSFTDELLEDEDIENELFESNNVQLVKKPDDAQFTFSTSPEDYLSVAGDYYNSIAGNSNNVRWLDSKYFKRTLKQALKNDCDRLLEIIKFCGVWKARKDEKLNTLFRLINEKHKDEKIIIFTQYSDTAKYIHTQLKKRGITHLECVTGASANPTHIVERFSPVSNKVTPIPAENDQLRVVVSTDVLSEGQNLQDAHIVINYDLPWAIIRLIQRTGRVDRIGQLSDQVLCYSFFPAEGVERIIRLRQRLTDRINENADVVGSDEIFFEGNSQNLMDIYNEKNGVLDDDDEGEVDLSSKAYQIWKNATDANPELKTIIPALSNVIYSTKSTDQPINEGVITYAKTPSDNDMLLWMDKKGEIKTYSQSAILKALACSIHEPALERTENHHELVGKSIDQISSQEIKVSGTLGKRFSTKYRIYTLLEAFCKEPSNGLFVTEDLKLAMDDIYNYPLKENARILLNRQLKKGTSAMEIVDLVKELRNEEELSIKKDEEETRNKEPQIICSMGLRS
;
A
#
# COMPACT_ATOMS: atom_id res chain seq x y z
N MET A 1 -29.62 -60.29 25.76
CA MET A 1 -30.27 -59.09 25.19
C MET A 1 -29.20 -58.32 24.43
N ALA A 2 -29.50 -57.79 23.24
CA ALA A 2 -28.56 -56.98 22.50
C ALA A 2 -28.29 -55.67 23.26
N GLN A 3 -27.02 -55.33 23.43
CA GLN A 3 -26.63 -54.07 24.06
C GLN A 3 -26.70 -52.95 23.01
N ILE A 4 -27.42 -51.88 23.31
CA ILE A 4 -27.66 -50.78 22.38
C ILE A 4 -26.75 -49.61 22.73
N TYR A 5 -26.07 -49.06 21.74
CA TYR A 5 -25.29 -47.83 21.83
C TYR A 5 -25.89 -46.80 20.87
N ASP A 6 -26.37 -45.68 21.40
CA ASP A 6 -27.13 -44.67 20.66
C ASP A 6 -26.37 -43.34 20.50
N ASN A 7 -25.15 -43.24 21.06
CA ASN A 7 -24.37 -42.00 21.13
C ASN A 7 -25.12 -40.81 21.78
N ILE A 8 -26.15 -41.08 22.57
CA ILE A 8 -26.95 -40.10 23.31
C ILE A 8 -26.89 -40.43 24.81
N THR A 9 -27.28 -41.66 25.17
CA THR A 9 -27.30 -42.15 26.54
C THR A 9 -26.09 -43.05 26.84
N THR A 10 -25.68 -43.88 25.87
CA THR A 10 -24.51 -44.75 25.98
C THR A 10 -23.63 -44.54 24.76
N GLN A 11 -22.38 -44.10 24.98
CA GLN A 11 -21.45 -43.80 23.90
C GLN A 11 -20.93 -45.08 23.26
N PHE A 12 -20.91 -45.11 21.92
CA PHE A 12 -20.37 -46.22 21.14
C PHE A 12 -18.87 -46.41 21.40
N THR A 13 -18.11 -45.32 21.61
CA THR A 13 -16.69 -45.41 22.01
C THR A 13 -16.49 -46.24 23.27
N GLU A 14 -17.32 -46.06 24.31
CA GLU A 14 -17.21 -46.84 25.55
C GLU A 14 -17.53 -48.31 25.32
N GLY A 15 -18.56 -48.59 24.51
CA GLY A 15 -18.92 -49.94 24.10
C GLY A 15 -17.80 -50.66 23.34
N LEU A 16 -17.25 -49.98 22.33
CA LEU A 16 -16.16 -50.50 21.51
C LEU A 16 -14.90 -50.75 22.35
N ARG A 17 -14.49 -49.78 23.19
CA ARG A 17 -13.37 -49.96 24.14
C ARG A 17 -13.61 -51.11 25.10
N GLY A 18 -14.83 -51.24 25.62
CA GLY A 18 -15.21 -52.31 26.54
C GLY A 18 -15.08 -53.70 25.92
N ILE A 19 -15.48 -53.85 24.66
CA ILE A 19 -15.31 -55.12 23.93
C ILE A 19 -13.84 -55.41 23.68
N ILE A 20 -13.04 -54.43 23.25
CA ILE A 20 -11.61 -54.65 22.94
C ILE A 20 -10.81 -54.96 24.21
N SER A 21 -11.11 -54.30 25.33
CA SER A 21 -10.35 -54.40 26.60
C SER A 21 -10.62 -55.68 27.39
N ASN A 22 -11.49 -56.57 26.89
CA ASN A 22 -11.74 -57.85 27.54
C ASN A 22 -10.46 -58.72 27.47
N SER A 23 -10.01 -59.24 28.62
CA SER A 23 -8.75 -59.99 28.73
C SER A 23 -8.66 -61.25 27.87
N GLN A 24 -9.80 -61.77 27.40
CA GLN A 24 -9.84 -62.93 26.50
C GLN A 24 -9.71 -62.53 25.01
N VAL A 25 -9.83 -61.25 24.67
CA VAL A 25 -9.71 -60.78 23.28
C VAL A 25 -8.24 -60.77 22.88
N LYS A 26 -7.94 -61.44 21.77
CA LYS A 26 -6.59 -61.53 21.22
C LYS A 26 -6.43 -60.70 19.95
N ARG A 27 -7.48 -60.60 19.13
CA ARG A 27 -7.49 -59.92 17.83
C ARG A 27 -8.82 -59.23 17.57
N VAL A 28 -8.81 -58.16 16.78
CA VAL A 28 -10.03 -57.47 16.32
C VAL A 28 -10.06 -57.27 14.81
N ASP A 29 -11.25 -57.34 14.23
CA ASP A 29 -11.47 -57.09 12.80
C ASP A 29 -12.57 -56.05 12.60
N PHE A 30 -12.26 -54.97 11.90
CA PHE A 30 -13.14 -53.83 11.69
C PHE A 30 -13.43 -53.64 10.20
N CYS A 31 -14.69 -53.52 9.83
CA CYS A 31 -15.10 -53.12 8.49
C CYS A 31 -15.90 -51.82 8.59
N VAL A 32 -15.45 -50.77 7.92
CA VAL A 32 -16.08 -49.45 7.95
C VAL A 32 -16.25 -48.88 6.54
N GLY A 33 -17.21 -47.96 6.40
CA GLY A 33 -17.34 -47.20 5.16
C GLY A 33 -16.21 -46.19 5.01
N TYR A 34 -16.01 -45.36 6.03
CA TYR A 34 -15.02 -44.28 6.05
C TYR A 34 -14.11 -44.41 7.26
N PHE A 35 -12.83 -44.07 7.08
CA PHE A 35 -11.86 -44.03 8.16
C PHE A 35 -11.28 -42.62 8.30
N ASN A 36 -11.26 -42.11 9.53
CA ASN A 36 -10.58 -40.87 9.86
C ASN A 36 -9.34 -41.17 10.71
N LEU A 37 -8.16 -40.76 10.22
CA LEU A 37 -6.88 -41.07 10.88
C LEU A 37 -6.80 -40.56 12.32
N ARG A 38 -7.35 -39.37 12.62
CA ARG A 38 -7.34 -38.78 13.97
C ARG A 38 -8.33 -39.48 14.92
N GLY A 39 -9.43 -40.00 14.37
CA GLY A 39 -10.42 -40.79 15.13
C GLY A 39 -9.83 -42.06 15.75
N TRP A 40 -8.77 -42.62 15.16
CA TRP A 40 -8.08 -43.81 15.69
C TRP A 40 -7.55 -43.63 17.11
N GLY A 41 -7.19 -42.38 17.49
CA GLY A 41 -6.71 -42.07 18.84
C GLY A 41 -7.69 -42.42 19.95
N LEU A 42 -8.99 -42.59 19.64
CA LEU A 42 -9.99 -42.99 20.62
C LEU A 42 -9.88 -44.47 21.04
N ILE A 43 -9.28 -45.36 20.25
CA ILE A 43 -9.18 -46.80 20.57
C ILE A 43 -7.74 -47.33 20.55
N ILE A 44 -6.76 -46.45 20.37
CA ILE A 44 -5.36 -46.83 20.13
C ILE A 44 -4.73 -47.57 21.32
N ASN A 45 -5.11 -47.23 22.55
CA ASN A 45 -4.57 -47.84 23.76
C ASN A 45 -5.02 -49.30 23.89
N GLU A 46 -6.28 -49.55 23.56
CA GLU A 46 -6.90 -50.86 23.62
C GLU A 46 -6.28 -51.80 22.57
N ILE A 47 -5.95 -51.28 21.37
CA ILE A 47 -5.25 -52.05 20.33
C ILE A 47 -3.78 -52.35 20.72
N ASP A 48 -3.10 -51.43 21.40
CA ASP A 48 -1.73 -51.66 21.88
C ASP A 48 -1.66 -52.74 22.97
N ALA A 49 -2.73 -52.93 23.74
CA ALA A 49 -2.82 -53.95 24.78
C ALA A 49 -3.08 -55.38 24.26
N LEU A 50 -3.46 -55.55 22.99
CA LEU A 50 -3.76 -56.85 22.41
C LEU A 50 -2.48 -57.65 22.08
N ASP A 51 -2.51 -58.95 22.38
CA ASP A 51 -1.42 -59.89 22.11
C ASP A 51 -1.36 -60.32 20.63
N GLY A 52 -2.50 -60.33 19.93
CA GLY A 52 -2.66 -60.85 18.58
C GLY A 52 -3.06 -62.33 18.53
N ASP A 53 -3.51 -62.76 17.35
CA ASP A 53 -3.83 -64.16 17.06
C ASP A 53 -3.41 -64.54 15.62
N PHE A 54 -3.29 -65.83 15.36
CA PHE A 54 -2.94 -66.37 14.05
C PHE A 54 -4.17 -66.52 13.16
N VAL A 55 -4.04 -66.09 11.90
CA VAL A 55 -5.14 -66.04 10.92
C VAL A 55 -4.63 -66.53 9.59
N TYR A 56 -5.47 -67.27 8.87
CA TYR A 56 -5.15 -67.73 7.53
C TYR A 56 -5.47 -66.63 6.49
N GLU A 57 -4.45 -66.14 5.79
CA GLU A 57 -4.55 -65.11 4.75
C GLU A 57 -3.67 -65.51 3.55
N ASN A 58 -4.22 -65.51 2.33
CA ASN A 58 -3.54 -65.94 1.10
C ASN A 58 -2.78 -67.28 1.21
N ASP A 59 -3.40 -68.28 1.82
CA ASP A 59 -2.80 -69.60 2.10
C ASP A 59 -1.61 -69.62 3.09
N ASP A 60 -1.33 -68.50 3.77
CA ASP A 60 -0.33 -68.38 4.81
C ASP A 60 -0.96 -68.16 6.18
N ASN A 61 -0.35 -68.73 7.22
CA ASN A 61 -0.75 -68.48 8.60
C ASN A 61 0.00 -67.24 9.14
N VAL A 62 -0.70 -66.12 9.28
CA VAL A 62 -0.11 -64.83 9.61
C VAL A 62 -0.62 -64.31 10.94
N HIS A 63 0.29 -63.81 11.77
CA HIS A 63 -0.05 -63.19 13.04
C HIS A 63 -0.65 -61.79 12.82
N ARG A 64 -1.86 -61.55 13.37
CA ARG A 64 -2.61 -60.30 13.22
C ARG A 64 -3.16 -59.83 14.56
N ILE A 65 -3.11 -58.52 14.79
CA ILE A 65 -3.72 -57.88 15.97
C ILE A 65 -5.00 -57.15 15.56
N CYS A 66 -4.91 -56.28 14.55
CA CYS A 66 -6.07 -55.57 14.02
C CYS A 66 -6.09 -55.59 12.48
N ARG A 67 -7.23 -56.00 11.91
CA ARG A 67 -7.50 -55.91 10.47
C ARG A 67 -8.60 -54.89 10.22
N LEU A 68 -8.33 -53.86 9.42
CA LEU A 68 -9.28 -52.79 9.10
C LEU A 68 -9.58 -52.77 7.60
N LEU A 69 -10.82 -53.05 7.24
CA LEU A 69 -11.33 -52.98 5.87
C LEU A 69 -12.14 -51.70 5.67
N ILE A 70 -11.81 -50.94 4.62
CA ILE A 70 -12.47 -49.67 4.29
C ILE A 70 -13.20 -49.79 2.95
N GLY A 71 -14.45 -49.34 2.89
CA GLY A 71 -15.36 -49.67 1.79
C GLY A 71 -15.86 -48.54 0.91
N MET A 72 -16.04 -47.34 1.47
CA MET A 72 -16.64 -46.18 0.78
C MET A 72 -15.61 -45.13 0.36
N GLN A 73 -14.42 -45.13 0.96
CA GLN A 73 -13.33 -44.24 0.59
C GLN A 73 -12.66 -44.76 -0.69
N ARG A 74 -13.07 -44.24 -1.85
CA ARG A 74 -12.71 -44.81 -3.16
C ARG A 74 -12.06 -43.76 -4.07
N PRO A 75 -11.16 -44.19 -4.99
CA PRO A 75 -10.64 -43.32 -6.04
C PRO A 75 -11.75 -42.89 -7.01
N GLY A 76 -11.46 -41.97 -7.93
CA GLY A 76 -12.45 -41.45 -8.89
C GLY A 76 -13.15 -42.55 -9.71
N ILE A 77 -14.43 -42.34 -10.04
CA ILE A 77 -15.29 -43.37 -10.68
C ILE A 77 -14.73 -43.90 -12.00
N GLU A 78 -13.93 -43.09 -12.71
CA GLU A 78 -13.25 -43.48 -13.95
C GLU A 78 -12.13 -44.50 -13.74
N ILE A 79 -11.39 -44.37 -12.63
CA ILE A 79 -10.32 -45.30 -12.26
C ILE A 79 -10.92 -46.61 -11.76
N ILE A 80 -12.01 -46.53 -10.98
CA ILE A 80 -12.78 -47.72 -10.60
C ILE A 80 -13.31 -48.43 -11.84
N LYS A 81 -13.91 -47.70 -12.79
CA LYS A 81 -14.40 -48.29 -14.04
C LYS A 81 -13.29 -48.92 -14.86
N ARG A 82 -12.08 -48.35 -14.91
CA ARG A 82 -10.93 -48.99 -15.58
C ARG A 82 -10.47 -50.25 -14.85
N TYR A 83 -10.44 -50.21 -13.52
CA TYR A 83 -10.09 -51.36 -12.67
C TYR A 83 -11.11 -52.50 -12.79
N ILE A 84 -12.40 -52.19 -12.89
CA ILE A 84 -13.52 -53.15 -13.01
C ILE A 84 -13.74 -53.62 -14.46
N ASN A 85 -13.52 -52.77 -15.48
CA ASN A 85 -13.76 -53.09 -16.90
C ASN A 85 -12.66 -53.96 -17.54
N SER A 86 -11.70 -54.45 -16.77
CA SER A 86 -10.87 -55.59 -17.17
C SER A 86 -11.77 -56.84 -17.26
N GLN A 87 -12.56 -56.95 -18.34
CA GLN A 87 -13.41 -58.12 -18.63
C GLN A 87 -12.61 -59.40 -18.87
N THR A 88 -11.28 -59.31 -18.90
CA THR A 88 -10.37 -60.43 -18.79
C THR A 88 -10.01 -60.65 -17.33
N ASN A 89 -10.01 -61.89 -16.87
CA ASN A 89 -9.49 -62.37 -15.59
C ASN A 89 -7.98 -62.09 -15.37
N GLN A 90 -7.45 -61.00 -15.93
CA GLN A 90 -6.07 -60.56 -15.81
C GLN A 90 -5.88 -59.79 -14.52
N ILE A 91 -4.74 -60.04 -13.89
CA ILE A 91 -4.25 -59.35 -12.70
C ILE A 91 -4.11 -57.87 -13.06
N PRO A 92 -4.60 -56.93 -12.22
CA PRO A 92 -4.43 -55.51 -12.47
C PRO A 92 -2.95 -55.16 -12.63
N ASP A 93 -2.64 -54.29 -13.60
CA ASP A 93 -1.27 -53.89 -13.88
C ASP A 93 -0.67 -53.15 -12.67
N SER A 94 0.62 -53.35 -12.41
CA SER A 94 1.36 -52.73 -11.31
C SER A 94 1.20 -51.21 -11.32
N ASP A 95 1.13 -50.61 -12.50
CA ASP A 95 0.99 -49.16 -12.66
C ASP A 95 -0.42 -48.64 -12.35
N GLU A 96 -1.46 -49.43 -12.59
CA GLU A 96 -2.85 -49.09 -12.21
C GLU A 96 -3.03 -49.12 -10.69
N VAL A 97 -2.46 -50.14 -10.03
CA VAL A 97 -2.47 -50.25 -8.57
C VAL A 97 -1.74 -49.05 -7.93
N LYS A 98 -0.58 -48.64 -8.48
CA LYS A 98 0.14 -47.45 -8.01
C LYS A 98 -0.67 -46.16 -8.18
N LEU A 99 -1.37 -45.99 -9.30
CA LEU A 99 -2.20 -44.79 -9.53
C LEU A 99 -3.35 -44.70 -8.53
N CYS A 100 -4.02 -45.83 -8.26
CA CYS A 100 -5.08 -45.93 -7.27
C CYS A 100 -4.56 -45.56 -5.88
N LYS A 101 -3.46 -46.19 -5.45
CA LYS A 101 -2.79 -45.90 -4.17
C LYS A 101 -2.41 -44.43 -4.02
N ARG A 102 -1.93 -43.77 -5.09
CA ARG A 102 -1.63 -42.32 -5.07
C ARG A 102 -2.86 -41.45 -4.83
N GLN A 103 -3.99 -41.71 -5.50
CA GLN A 103 -5.21 -40.91 -5.28
C GLN A 103 -5.75 -41.06 -3.87
N ILE A 104 -5.76 -42.29 -3.35
CA ILE A 104 -6.14 -42.58 -1.97
C ILE A 104 -5.21 -41.85 -0.99
N ALA A 105 -3.90 -41.86 -1.28
CA ALA A 105 -2.93 -41.15 -0.48
C ALA A 105 -3.22 -39.65 -0.41
N ASP A 106 -3.61 -39.04 -1.53
CA ASP A 106 -3.98 -37.63 -1.57
C ASP A 106 -5.25 -37.32 -0.76
N ASP A 107 -6.23 -38.22 -0.73
CA ASP A 107 -7.44 -38.03 0.08
C ASP A 107 -7.17 -38.14 1.58
N PHE A 108 -6.31 -39.07 2.01
CA PHE A 108 -5.86 -39.15 3.40
C PHE A 108 -4.97 -37.97 3.79
N ARG A 109 -4.11 -37.48 2.89
CA ARG A 109 -3.34 -36.23 3.11
C ARG A 109 -4.26 -35.05 3.36
N LYS A 110 -5.33 -34.90 2.57
CA LYS A 110 -6.33 -33.84 2.80
C LYS A 110 -6.96 -33.94 4.18
N GLN A 111 -7.30 -35.14 4.67
CA GLN A 111 -7.82 -35.32 6.02
C GLN A 111 -6.85 -34.82 7.11
N LEU A 112 -5.54 -35.01 6.93
CA LEU A 112 -4.54 -34.55 7.91
C LEU A 112 -4.42 -33.03 7.99
N ILE A 113 -4.76 -32.32 6.91
CA ILE A 113 -4.63 -30.85 6.80
C ILE A 113 -5.89 -30.13 7.34
N ILE A 114 -7.03 -30.81 7.41
CA ILE A 114 -8.32 -30.24 7.83
C ILE A 114 -8.40 -30.15 9.36
N GLY A 115 -9.01 -29.06 9.86
CA GLY A 115 -9.27 -28.83 11.28
C GLY A 115 -8.02 -28.48 12.10
N LYS A 116 -8.23 -28.03 13.34
CA LYS A 116 -7.16 -27.63 14.28
C LYS A 116 -6.34 -28.83 14.72
N GLN A 117 -5.03 -28.65 14.84
CA GLN A 117 -4.12 -29.67 15.33
C GLN A 117 -4.14 -29.69 16.86
N THR A 118 -3.94 -30.87 17.45
CA THR A 118 -3.80 -31.02 18.88
C THR A 118 -2.60 -31.90 19.22
N ASN A 119 -2.06 -31.75 20.43
CA ASN A 119 -1.02 -32.65 20.93
C ASN A 119 -1.49 -34.11 20.94
N PHE A 120 -2.76 -34.33 21.24
CA PHE A 120 -3.39 -35.65 21.24
C PHE A 120 -3.36 -36.28 19.86
N ASP A 121 -3.74 -35.53 18.82
CA ASP A 121 -3.72 -36.00 17.43
C ASP A 121 -2.31 -36.35 16.98
N GLU A 122 -1.31 -35.50 17.27
CA GLU A 122 0.10 -35.75 16.88
C GLU A 122 0.64 -37.06 17.45
N VAL A 123 0.48 -37.26 18.77
CA VAL A 123 0.97 -38.46 19.46
C VAL A 123 0.26 -39.71 18.93
N ASN A 124 -1.05 -39.64 18.72
CA ASN A 124 -1.82 -40.78 18.24
C ASN A 124 -1.55 -41.11 16.77
N LEU A 125 -1.31 -40.11 15.93
CA LEU A 125 -0.90 -40.33 14.54
C LEU A 125 0.48 -41.00 14.48
N ARG A 126 1.45 -40.57 15.30
CA ARG A 126 2.76 -41.24 15.41
C ARG A 126 2.64 -42.69 15.86
N ARG A 127 1.83 -42.95 16.88
CA ARG A 127 1.54 -44.32 17.33
C ARG A 127 0.84 -45.15 16.27
N LEU A 128 -0.10 -44.58 15.52
CA LEU A 128 -0.73 -45.26 14.38
C LEU A 128 0.31 -45.58 13.29
N SER A 129 1.19 -44.65 12.94
CA SER A 129 2.30 -44.93 12.00
C SER A 129 3.18 -46.07 12.50
N ALA A 130 3.54 -46.10 13.79
CA ALA A 130 4.28 -47.20 14.39
C ALA A 130 3.53 -48.54 14.33
N GLN A 131 2.22 -48.53 14.60
CA GLN A 131 1.36 -49.73 14.49
C GLN A 131 1.29 -50.27 13.05
N LEU A 132 1.17 -49.38 12.06
CA LEU A 132 1.12 -49.74 10.64
C LEU A 132 2.46 -50.33 10.17
N LYS A 133 3.59 -49.67 10.50
CA LYS A 133 4.94 -50.16 10.17
C LYS A 133 5.26 -51.51 10.81
N ALA A 134 4.82 -51.70 12.05
CA ALA A 134 4.96 -52.97 12.76
C ALA A 134 3.95 -54.04 12.31
N LYS A 135 3.07 -53.73 11.34
CA LYS A 135 1.96 -54.59 10.89
C LYS A 135 1.04 -55.07 12.01
N ARG A 136 0.99 -54.34 13.13
CA ARG A 136 0.02 -54.55 14.22
C ARG A 136 -1.39 -54.19 13.74
N VAL A 137 -1.49 -53.10 12.97
CA VAL A 137 -2.71 -52.70 12.26
C VAL A 137 -2.45 -52.87 10.77
N CYS A 138 -3.30 -53.64 10.09
CA CYS A 138 -3.26 -53.81 8.64
C CYS A 138 -4.53 -53.21 8.05
N ILE A 139 -4.41 -52.41 6.99
CA ILE A 139 -5.54 -51.68 6.38
C ILE A 139 -5.67 -52.04 4.90
N LYS A 140 -6.85 -52.54 4.51
CA LYS A 140 -7.20 -52.82 3.11
C LYS A 140 -8.39 -51.97 2.64
N LEU A 141 -8.39 -51.62 1.36
CA LEU A 141 -9.49 -50.94 0.67
C LEU A 141 -10.24 -51.88 -0.27
N TYR A 142 -11.53 -52.04 -0.04
CA TYR A 142 -12.40 -52.89 -0.86
C TYR A 142 -12.99 -52.11 -2.04
N LEU A 143 -12.59 -52.45 -3.27
CA LEU A 143 -12.94 -51.68 -4.48
C LEU A 143 -14.07 -52.27 -5.33
N LYS A 144 -14.48 -53.52 -5.10
CA LYS A 144 -15.47 -54.24 -5.93
C LYS A 144 -16.84 -53.56 -6.00
N GLU A 145 -17.48 -53.33 -4.85
CA GLU A 145 -18.73 -52.56 -4.75
C GLU A 145 -18.78 -51.69 -3.48
N PRO A 146 -19.45 -50.52 -3.50
CA PRO A 146 -19.46 -49.59 -2.37
C PRO A 146 -19.90 -50.28 -1.08
N LEU A 147 -19.00 -50.35 -0.11
CA LEU A 147 -19.21 -51.11 1.12
C LEU A 147 -19.47 -50.14 2.28
N HIS A 148 -20.75 -49.91 2.55
CA HIS A 148 -21.22 -49.04 3.64
C HIS A 148 -21.22 -49.72 5.02
N ALA A 149 -20.87 -51.00 5.14
CA ALA A 149 -20.96 -51.76 6.38
C ALA A 149 -20.15 -51.10 7.52
N LYS A 150 -20.68 -51.18 8.75
CA LYS A 150 -19.96 -50.89 9.99
C LYS A 150 -20.07 -52.08 10.91
N LEU A 151 -19.01 -52.88 10.91
CA LEU A 151 -18.92 -54.15 11.63
C LEU A 151 -17.63 -54.13 12.45
N TYR A 152 -17.75 -54.47 13.73
CA TYR A 152 -16.64 -54.54 14.66
C TYR A 152 -16.65 -55.92 15.32
N LEU A 153 -15.60 -56.70 15.09
CA LEU A 153 -15.46 -58.07 15.60
C LEU A 153 -14.30 -58.11 16.60
N ALA A 154 -14.52 -58.78 17.73
CA ALA A 154 -13.48 -59.08 18.71
C ALA A 154 -13.40 -60.58 18.95
N HIS A 155 -12.22 -61.13 18.71
CA HIS A 155 -11.96 -62.56 18.71
C HIS A 155 -11.36 -63.00 20.03
N ARG A 156 -12.03 -63.97 20.66
CA ARG A 156 -11.74 -64.54 21.98
C ARG A 156 -11.50 -66.04 21.85
N PRO A 157 -10.35 -66.46 21.30
CA PRO A 157 -10.12 -67.86 20.93
C PRO A 157 -10.21 -68.83 22.13
N GLU A 158 -9.95 -68.35 23.35
CA GLU A 158 -10.01 -69.13 24.58
C GLU A 158 -11.42 -69.25 25.19
N ASP A 159 -12.39 -68.42 24.76
CA ASP A 159 -13.79 -68.48 25.23
C ASP A 159 -14.56 -69.55 24.43
N HIS A 160 -14.86 -70.68 25.07
CA HIS A 160 -15.51 -71.81 24.42
C HIS A 160 -17.01 -71.59 24.14
N PHE A 161 -17.65 -70.62 24.81
CA PHE A 161 -19.08 -70.35 24.68
C PHE A 161 -19.38 -69.18 23.74
N ASN A 162 -18.46 -68.22 23.63
CA ASN A 162 -18.65 -67.05 22.81
C ASN A 162 -17.31 -66.57 22.23
N LYS A 163 -16.85 -67.27 21.18
CA LYS A 163 -15.54 -67.05 20.56
C LYS A 163 -15.40 -65.70 19.87
N ILE A 164 -16.51 -65.06 19.47
CA ILE A 164 -16.50 -63.80 18.71
C ILE A 164 -17.60 -62.89 19.24
N GLN A 165 -17.25 -61.68 19.65
CA GLN A 165 -18.22 -60.62 19.89
C GLN A 165 -18.32 -59.72 18.68
N ALA A 166 -19.54 -59.38 18.26
CA ALA A 166 -19.78 -58.53 17.12
C ALA A 166 -20.60 -57.30 17.51
N ILE A 167 -20.20 -56.11 17.06
CA ILE A 167 -21.07 -54.93 17.03
C ILE A 167 -21.34 -54.58 15.57
N MET A 168 -22.61 -54.36 15.23
CA MET A 168 -23.02 -53.84 13.93
C MET A 168 -23.95 -52.64 14.11
N GLY A 169 -23.82 -51.63 13.26
CA GLY A 169 -24.66 -50.45 13.34
C GLY A 169 -24.38 -49.43 12.24
N SER A 170 -24.59 -48.15 12.59
CA SER A 170 -24.39 -47.02 11.68
C SER A 170 -23.06 -46.27 11.88
N SER A 171 -22.27 -46.59 12.91
CA SER A 171 -21.09 -45.79 13.29
C SER A 171 -19.79 -46.17 12.60
N ASN A 172 -19.18 -45.22 11.88
CA ASN A 172 -17.83 -45.37 11.32
C ASN A 172 -16.74 -45.01 12.35
N LEU A 173 -15.49 -45.39 12.07
CA LEU A 173 -14.30 -44.92 12.78
C LEU A 173 -13.96 -43.46 12.41
N THR A 174 -14.89 -42.56 12.69
CA THR A 174 -14.76 -41.11 12.58
C THR A 174 -15.08 -40.47 13.93
N TYR A 175 -14.60 -39.25 14.18
CA TYR A 175 -14.88 -38.56 15.45
C TYR A 175 -16.39 -38.43 15.71
N GLY A 176 -17.16 -38.07 14.66
CA GLY A 176 -18.61 -37.97 14.74
C GLY A 176 -19.29 -39.31 14.96
N GLY A 177 -18.79 -40.40 14.38
CA GLY A 177 -19.40 -41.73 14.56
C GLY A 177 -19.08 -42.39 15.90
N LEU A 178 -17.92 -42.07 16.49
CA LEU A 178 -17.50 -42.59 17.78
C LEU A 178 -18.10 -41.81 18.97
N ASN A 179 -18.18 -40.47 18.88
CA ASN A 179 -18.56 -39.60 19.99
C ASN A 179 -19.81 -38.73 19.76
N GLY A 180 -20.56 -38.89 18.66
CA GLY A 180 -21.72 -38.04 18.36
C GLY A 180 -22.79 -38.65 17.44
N GLN A 181 -23.66 -37.77 16.92
CA GLN A 181 -24.61 -38.03 15.80
C GLN A 181 -25.80 -38.99 16.05
N GLY A 182 -26.18 -39.32 17.28
CA GLY A 182 -27.41 -40.12 17.52
C GLY A 182 -27.46 -41.44 16.75
N GLU A 183 -26.28 -41.98 16.44
CA GLU A 183 -26.09 -43.19 15.63
C GLU A 183 -26.38 -44.43 16.46
N LEU A 184 -27.05 -45.41 15.87
CA LEU A 184 -27.51 -46.61 16.56
C LEU A 184 -26.62 -47.81 16.21
N ASN A 185 -26.10 -48.47 17.25
CA ASN A 185 -25.31 -49.69 17.14
C ASN A 185 -25.83 -50.76 18.09
N ALA A 186 -25.79 -52.01 17.65
CA ALA A 186 -26.23 -53.16 18.43
C ALA A 186 -25.07 -54.16 18.60
N GLY A 187 -24.80 -54.52 19.85
CA GLY A 187 -23.91 -55.61 20.21
C GLY A 187 -24.63 -56.96 20.14
N PHE A 188 -24.02 -57.92 19.46
CA PHE A 188 -24.47 -59.30 19.32
C PHE A 188 -23.52 -60.21 20.10
N SER A 189 -24.11 -61.06 20.95
CA SER A 189 -23.39 -62.02 21.78
C SER A 189 -23.69 -63.48 21.39
N ASP A 190 -24.37 -63.69 20.26
CA ASP A 190 -24.74 -65.02 19.76
C ASP A 190 -23.68 -65.56 18.80
N SER A 191 -23.19 -66.78 19.06
CA SER A 191 -22.03 -67.36 18.38
C SER A 191 -22.27 -67.61 16.89
N ASP A 192 -23.46 -68.11 16.51
CA ASP A 192 -23.78 -68.42 15.10
C ASP A 192 -23.81 -67.14 14.22
N HIS A 193 -24.37 -66.06 14.75
CA HIS A 193 -24.40 -64.78 14.05
C HIS A 193 -22.99 -64.17 13.94
N ALA A 194 -22.19 -64.22 15.00
CA ALA A 194 -20.85 -63.66 15.00
C ALA A 194 -19.89 -64.41 14.07
N GLU A 195 -19.98 -65.74 13.97
CA GLU A 195 -19.19 -66.56 13.04
C GLU A 195 -19.52 -66.23 11.58
N LYS A 196 -20.81 -66.10 11.22
CA LYS A 196 -21.23 -65.68 9.87
C LYS A 196 -20.70 -64.29 9.50
N LEU A 197 -20.65 -63.37 10.46
CA LEU A 197 -20.09 -62.03 10.25
C LEU A 197 -18.57 -62.05 10.08
N ALA A 198 -17.86 -62.92 10.80
CA ALA A 198 -16.43 -63.13 10.62
C ALA A 198 -16.13 -63.75 9.25
N GLU A 199 -16.84 -64.78 8.83
CA GLU A 199 -16.71 -65.37 7.49
C GLU A 199 -17.02 -64.35 6.39
N TRP A 200 -18.04 -63.50 6.60
CA TRP A 200 -18.37 -62.41 5.69
C TRP A 200 -17.22 -61.38 5.57
N PHE A 201 -16.50 -61.10 6.67
CA PHE A 201 -15.35 -60.22 6.68
C PHE A 201 -14.17 -60.84 5.94
N ASP A 202 -13.82 -62.10 6.26
CA ASP A 202 -12.69 -62.82 5.66
C ASP A 202 -12.84 -62.94 4.14
N ASN A 203 -14.04 -63.26 3.65
CA ASN A 203 -14.33 -63.30 2.22
C ASN A 203 -14.04 -61.98 1.47
N ARG A 204 -14.17 -60.83 2.13
CA ARG A 204 -13.85 -59.51 1.55
C ARG A 204 -12.40 -59.12 1.76
N TRP A 205 -11.83 -59.47 2.91
CA TRP A 205 -10.42 -59.27 3.18
C TRP A 205 -9.51 -59.99 2.16
N GLU A 206 -9.92 -61.19 1.76
CA GLU A 206 -9.23 -62.03 0.76
C GLU A 206 -9.69 -61.78 -0.69
N ASP A 207 -10.64 -60.87 -0.95
CA ASP A 207 -11.04 -60.53 -2.32
C ASP A 207 -9.86 -59.85 -3.05
N ARG A 208 -9.61 -60.27 -4.29
CA ARG A 208 -8.52 -59.73 -5.14
C ARG A 208 -8.60 -58.21 -5.35
N LEU A 209 -9.77 -57.60 -5.20
CA LEU A 209 -10.00 -56.16 -5.32
C LEU A 209 -9.87 -55.43 -3.97
N SER A 210 -9.36 -56.11 -2.93
CA SER A 210 -8.97 -55.53 -1.65
C SER A 210 -7.50 -55.14 -1.65
N LEU A 211 -7.22 -53.85 -1.82
CA LEU A 211 -5.86 -53.32 -1.89
C LEU A 211 -5.29 -53.00 -0.50
N ASP A 212 -4.13 -53.56 -0.16
CA ASP A 212 -3.38 -53.18 1.04
C ASP A 212 -2.76 -51.79 0.86
N ILE A 213 -3.07 -50.89 1.79
CA ILE A 213 -2.59 -49.50 1.83
C ILE A 213 -1.82 -49.18 3.11
N THR A 214 -1.43 -50.21 3.88
CA THR A 214 -0.82 -50.08 5.21
C THR A 214 0.48 -49.26 5.15
N GLU A 215 1.35 -49.57 4.19
CA GLU A 215 2.64 -48.90 4.01
C GLU A 215 2.46 -47.45 3.52
N GLU A 216 1.56 -47.23 2.56
CA GLU A 216 1.26 -45.90 2.04
C GLU A 216 0.67 -44.97 3.11
N LEU A 217 -0.19 -45.49 3.99
CA LEU A 217 -0.74 -44.72 5.11
C LEU A 217 0.35 -44.35 6.14
N ALA A 218 1.27 -45.26 6.45
CA ALA A 218 2.40 -44.96 7.32
C ALA A 218 3.28 -43.85 6.72
N GLU A 219 3.60 -43.94 5.43
CA GLU A 219 4.37 -42.91 4.72
C GLU A 219 3.66 -41.56 4.69
N ILE A 220 2.34 -41.52 4.54
CA ILE A 220 1.57 -40.27 4.56
C ILE A 220 1.66 -39.59 5.92
N ILE A 221 1.54 -40.36 7.01
CA ILE A 221 1.65 -39.82 8.37
C ILE A 221 3.08 -39.31 8.62
N ASP A 222 4.09 -40.09 8.26
CA ASP A 222 5.51 -39.74 8.46
C ASP A 222 5.96 -38.50 7.67
N ASN A 223 5.33 -38.22 6.53
CA ASN A 223 5.60 -37.03 5.70
C ASN A 223 4.64 -35.86 5.99
N SER A 224 3.81 -35.98 7.03
CA SER A 224 2.87 -34.94 7.45
C SER A 224 3.43 -34.10 8.61
N TRP A 225 2.60 -33.18 9.11
CA TRP A 225 2.90 -32.41 10.32
C TRP A 225 3.07 -33.26 11.58
N ALA A 226 2.62 -34.52 11.59
CA ALA A 226 2.80 -35.45 12.71
C ALA A 226 4.14 -36.20 12.68
N SER A 227 5.02 -35.93 11.71
CA SER A 227 6.33 -36.58 11.61
C SER A 227 7.15 -36.48 12.90
N GLU A 228 7.94 -37.51 13.22
CA GLU A 228 8.96 -37.44 14.28
C GLU A 228 10.18 -36.62 13.85
N LYS A 229 10.37 -36.42 12.54
CA LYS A 229 11.49 -35.67 12.02
C LYS A 229 11.27 -34.18 12.24
N LEU A 230 12.17 -33.56 12.99
CA LEU A 230 12.19 -32.11 13.14
C LEU A 230 12.51 -31.43 11.80
N ILE A 231 11.62 -30.53 11.39
CA ILE A 231 11.80 -29.72 10.18
C ILE A 231 12.71 -28.54 10.53
N PRO A 232 13.72 -28.21 9.70
CA PRO A 232 14.55 -27.03 9.92
C PRO A 232 13.70 -25.74 9.96
N PRO A 233 13.94 -24.80 10.90
CA PRO A 233 13.25 -23.52 10.93
C PRO A 233 13.38 -22.74 9.62
N TYR A 234 14.54 -22.84 8.98
CA TYR A 234 14.78 -22.23 7.67
C TYR A 234 13.74 -22.63 6.62
N TYR A 235 13.24 -23.87 6.66
CA TYR A 235 12.24 -24.35 5.70
C TYR A 235 10.87 -23.72 5.95
N ILE A 236 10.50 -23.49 7.20
CA ILE A 236 9.26 -22.77 7.54
C ILE A 236 9.38 -21.31 7.13
N TYR A 237 10.53 -20.67 7.38
CA TYR A 237 10.79 -19.30 6.93
C TYR A 237 10.68 -19.18 5.40
N LEU A 238 11.33 -20.06 4.65
CA LEU A 238 11.23 -20.09 3.18
C LEU A 238 9.85 -20.46 2.68
N LYS A 239 9.12 -21.34 3.38
CA LYS A 239 7.73 -21.67 3.02
C LYS A 239 6.83 -20.43 3.18
N THR A 240 6.97 -19.68 4.26
CA THR A 240 6.27 -18.39 4.42
C THR A 240 6.62 -17.42 3.30
N ALA A 241 7.92 -17.23 3.00
CA ALA A 241 8.35 -16.37 1.90
C ALA A 241 7.86 -16.85 0.52
N TYR A 242 7.84 -18.17 0.28
CA TYR A 242 7.30 -18.77 -0.93
C TYR A 242 5.83 -18.42 -1.12
N HIS A 243 5.01 -18.54 -0.07
CA HIS A 243 3.59 -18.24 -0.16
C HIS A 243 3.30 -16.73 -0.26
N LEU A 244 3.97 -15.88 0.54
CA LEU A 244 3.85 -14.42 0.44
C LEU A 244 4.29 -13.88 -0.93
N SER A 245 5.27 -14.52 -1.57
CA SER A 245 5.73 -14.16 -2.92
C SER A 245 4.89 -14.73 -4.05
N ARG A 246 3.79 -15.44 -3.76
CA ARG A 246 2.96 -16.08 -4.80
C ARG A 246 2.48 -15.10 -5.85
N GLU A 247 2.11 -13.88 -5.44
CA GLU A 247 1.71 -12.83 -6.38
C GLU A 247 2.86 -12.47 -7.33
N ALA A 248 4.02 -12.09 -6.79
CA ALA A 248 5.21 -11.78 -7.59
C ALA A 248 5.63 -12.94 -8.51
N ARG A 249 5.60 -14.18 -8.03
CA ARG A 249 5.97 -15.38 -8.80
C ARG A 249 5.00 -15.66 -9.95
N ASN A 250 3.69 -15.56 -9.72
CA ASN A 250 2.68 -15.81 -10.75
C ASN A 250 2.66 -14.69 -11.81
N SER A 251 2.86 -13.43 -11.40
CA SER A 251 2.98 -12.30 -12.33
C SER A 251 4.10 -12.51 -13.35
N ILE A 252 5.19 -13.17 -12.96
CA ILE A 252 6.35 -13.42 -13.82
C ILE A 252 6.03 -14.34 -15.00
N SER A 253 5.12 -15.30 -14.82
CA SER A 253 4.68 -16.21 -15.86
C SER A 253 3.52 -15.67 -16.70
N GLU A 254 2.67 -14.83 -16.13
CA GLU A 254 1.42 -14.36 -16.76
C GLU A 254 1.65 -13.22 -17.75
N PHE A 255 2.54 -12.28 -17.43
CA PHE A 255 2.82 -11.13 -18.28
C PHE A 255 4.18 -11.26 -18.97
N SER A 256 4.16 -11.32 -20.30
CA SER A 256 5.38 -11.33 -21.11
C SER A 256 5.76 -9.89 -21.51
N LEU A 257 7.00 -9.50 -21.23
CA LEU A 257 7.53 -8.19 -21.62
C LEU A 257 7.75 -8.12 -23.14
N PRO A 258 7.43 -6.99 -23.79
CA PRO A 258 7.74 -6.73 -25.19
C PRO A 258 9.25 -6.82 -25.46
N ARG A 259 9.65 -7.16 -26.69
CA ARG A 259 11.06 -7.37 -27.05
C ARG A 259 11.93 -6.12 -26.89
N GLU A 260 11.35 -4.94 -27.13
CA GLU A 260 12.03 -3.65 -26.98
C GLU A 260 12.43 -3.42 -25.51
N PHE A 261 11.45 -3.45 -24.60
CA PHE A 261 11.70 -3.27 -23.17
C PHE A 261 12.51 -4.38 -22.51
N LYS A 262 12.52 -5.60 -23.08
CA LYS A 262 13.45 -6.63 -22.62
C LYS A 262 14.91 -6.22 -22.77
N LYS A 263 15.28 -5.33 -23.69
CA LYS A 263 16.69 -4.90 -23.82
C LYS A 263 17.04 -3.79 -22.84
N ASP A 264 16.08 -2.91 -22.56
CA ASP A 264 16.34 -1.64 -21.89
C ASP A 264 16.03 -1.65 -20.38
N LEU A 265 15.18 -2.57 -19.91
CA LEU A 265 14.82 -2.66 -18.50
C LEU A 265 15.82 -3.49 -17.67
N PHE A 266 16.12 -2.98 -16.48
CA PHE A 266 16.82 -3.75 -15.45
C PHE A 266 15.91 -4.82 -14.82
N PRO A 267 16.48 -5.91 -14.25
CA PRO A 267 15.70 -6.99 -13.68
C PRO A 267 14.70 -6.55 -12.60
N PHE A 268 15.05 -5.54 -11.78
CA PHE A 268 14.09 -4.99 -10.83
C PHE A 268 12.92 -4.34 -11.58
N GLN A 269 13.17 -3.44 -12.55
CA GLN A 269 12.13 -2.77 -13.32
C GLN A 269 11.18 -3.78 -14.00
N GLU A 270 11.71 -4.86 -14.57
CA GLU A 270 10.91 -5.95 -15.14
C GLU A 270 9.91 -6.53 -14.12
N THR A 271 10.38 -6.80 -12.89
CA THR A 271 9.52 -7.30 -11.79
C THR A 271 8.42 -6.31 -11.42
N ALA A 272 8.71 -5.00 -11.42
CA ALA A 272 7.70 -3.99 -11.14
C ALA A 272 6.65 -3.86 -12.24
N VAL A 273 7.03 -3.92 -13.52
CA VAL A 273 6.07 -3.92 -14.63
C VAL A 273 5.05 -5.05 -14.44
N LYS A 274 5.55 -6.24 -14.09
CA LYS A 274 4.74 -7.45 -13.91
C LYS A 274 3.82 -7.36 -12.68
N LEU A 275 4.32 -6.86 -11.55
CA LEU A 275 3.51 -6.62 -10.36
C LEU A 275 2.44 -5.55 -10.61
N ALA A 276 2.81 -4.44 -11.24
CA ALA A 276 1.90 -3.35 -11.54
C ALA A 276 0.78 -3.80 -12.48
N ALA A 277 1.10 -4.56 -13.52
CA ALA A 277 0.08 -5.11 -14.43
C ALA A 277 -0.92 -6.02 -13.68
N ARG A 278 -0.44 -6.87 -12.77
CA ARG A 278 -1.34 -7.71 -11.95
C ARG A 278 -2.23 -6.89 -11.01
N HIS A 279 -1.68 -5.85 -10.37
CA HIS A 279 -2.48 -4.97 -9.50
C HIS A 279 -3.54 -4.22 -10.30
N LEU A 280 -3.21 -3.70 -11.48
CA LEU A 280 -4.16 -3.07 -12.40
C LEU A 280 -5.27 -4.03 -12.86
N GLU A 281 -4.98 -5.32 -13.10
CA GLU A 281 -6.01 -6.32 -13.42
C GLU A 281 -6.90 -6.68 -12.24
N ARG A 282 -6.33 -6.84 -11.03
CA ARG A 282 -7.09 -7.30 -9.85
C ARG A 282 -7.85 -6.19 -9.13
N ARG A 283 -7.33 -4.96 -9.17
CA ARG A 283 -7.73 -3.87 -8.27
C ARG A 283 -8.01 -2.56 -8.99
N GLU A 284 -7.98 -2.56 -10.33
CA GLU A 284 -8.23 -1.40 -11.20
C GLU A 284 -7.26 -0.21 -11.02
N GLY A 285 -6.30 -0.29 -10.09
CA GLY A 285 -5.30 0.74 -9.87
C GLY A 285 -4.00 0.24 -9.25
N ALA A 286 -2.91 0.95 -9.52
CA ALA A 286 -1.59 0.70 -8.98
C ALA A 286 -0.78 2.00 -8.84
N MET A 287 0.13 2.03 -7.88
CA MET A 287 1.05 3.15 -7.62
C MET A 287 2.49 2.66 -7.71
N ILE A 288 3.32 3.34 -8.51
CA ILE A 288 4.77 3.10 -8.56
C ILE A 288 5.44 4.17 -7.71
N GLY A 289 5.95 3.73 -6.57
CA GLY A 289 6.58 4.49 -5.49
C GLY A 289 8.10 4.50 -5.50
N ASP A 290 8.75 3.93 -6.53
CA ASP A 290 10.21 3.82 -6.55
C ASP A 290 10.91 5.17 -6.35
N VAL A 291 12.06 5.13 -5.67
CA VAL A 291 12.90 6.32 -5.42
C VAL A 291 13.24 7.08 -6.72
N VAL A 292 13.46 8.39 -6.61
CA VAL A 292 13.84 9.25 -7.74
C VAL A 292 15.08 8.69 -8.44
N GLY A 293 15.05 8.64 -9.77
CA GLY A 293 16.18 8.19 -10.59
C GLY A 293 16.18 6.70 -10.99
N LEU A 294 15.24 5.89 -10.48
CA LEU A 294 15.14 4.45 -10.80
C LEU A 294 14.38 4.10 -12.09
N GLY A 295 13.95 5.09 -12.87
CA GLY A 295 13.26 4.86 -14.15
C GLY A 295 11.76 4.54 -14.05
N LYS A 296 11.01 5.34 -13.29
CA LYS A 296 9.53 5.22 -13.23
C LYS A 296 8.86 5.41 -14.59
N THR A 297 9.32 6.39 -15.38
CA THR A 297 8.78 6.69 -16.72
C THR A 297 8.94 5.50 -17.67
N ILE A 298 10.12 4.88 -17.74
CA ILE A 298 10.33 3.71 -18.62
C ILE A 298 9.51 2.49 -18.14
N THR A 299 9.38 2.30 -16.83
CA THR A 299 8.50 1.27 -16.24
C THR A 299 7.04 1.50 -16.66
N ALA A 300 6.56 2.75 -16.61
CA ALA A 300 5.21 3.11 -17.04
C ALA A 300 4.97 2.92 -18.55
N CYS A 301 5.94 3.29 -19.39
CA CYS A 301 5.90 3.02 -20.83
C CYS A 301 5.82 1.51 -21.11
N ALA A 302 6.58 0.69 -20.39
CA ALA A 302 6.53 -0.75 -20.54
C ALA A 302 5.16 -1.32 -20.14
N ILE A 303 4.54 -0.82 -19.07
CA ILE A 303 3.18 -1.21 -18.67
C ILE A 303 2.17 -0.82 -19.76
N ALA A 304 2.22 0.42 -20.26
CA ALA A 304 1.36 0.86 -21.35
C ALA A 304 1.46 -0.06 -22.58
N LYS A 305 2.69 -0.43 -22.98
CA LYS A 305 2.91 -1.34 -24.11
C LYS A 305 2.40 -2.75 -23.85
N VAL A 306 2.56 -3.27 -22.63
CA VAL A 306 2.00 -4.59 -22.25
C VAL A 306 0.47 -4.59 -22.40
N TYR A 307 -0.20 -3.53 -21.94
CA TYR A 307 -1.66 -3.37 -22.08
C TYR A 307 -2.10 -3.19 -23.53
N GLU A 308 -1.34 -2.43 -24.32
CA GLU A 308 -1.57 -2.26 -25.75
C GLU A 308 -1.53 -3.62 -26.48
N LEU A 309 -0.52 -4.46 -26.20
CA LEU A 309 -0.35 -5.75 -26.87
C LEU A 309 -1.36 -6.81 -26.43
N ASN A 310 -1.70 -6.85 -25.14
CA ASN A 310 -2.60 -7.88 -24.61
C ASN A 310 -4.07 -7.56 -24.85
N ASN A 311 -4.45 -6.28 -24.75
CA ASN A 311 -5.85 -5.87 -24.69
C ASN A 311 -6.24 -4.83 -25.76
N SER A 312 -5.34 -4.48 -26.69
CA SER A 312 -5.55 -3.38 -27.67
C SER A 312 -5.94 -2.05 -27.02
N CYS A 313 -5.52 -1.83 -25.78
CA CYS A 313 -5.92 -0.69 -24.97
C CYS A 313 -5.36 0.63 -25.47
N SER A 314 -6.12 1.70 -25.28
CA SER A 314 -5.65 3.07 -25.45
C SER A 314 -5.30 3.73 -24.12
N THR A 315 -4.17 4.43 -24.09
CA THR A 315 -3.62 5.03 -22.88
C THR A 315 -3.71 6.55 -22.91
N LEU A 316 -4.11 7.18 -21.80
CA LEU A 316 -4.00 8.62 -21.58
C LEU A 316 -2.91 8.90 -20.56
N ILE A 317 -1.93 9.72 -20.92
CA ILE A 317 -0.87 10.17 -20.02
C ILE A 317 -1.19 11.57 -19.55
N LEU A 318 -1.50 11.70 -18.27
CA LEU A 318 -1.64 12.96 -17.56
C LEU A 318 -0.31 13.28 -16.90
N CYS A 319 0.26 14.45 -17.23
CA CYS A 319 1.52 14.90 -16.65
C CYS A 319 1.56 16.44 -16.49
N PRO A 320 2.45 16.96 -15.63
CA PRO A 320 2.76 18.40 -15.59
C PRO A 320 3.20 18.94 -16.97
N ALA A 321 2.94 20.23 -17.23
CA ALA A 321 3.18 20.84 -18.54
C ALA A 321 4.63 20.73 -19.03
N ASN A 322 5.60 20.85 -18.11
CA ASN A 322 7.03 20.70 -18.37
C ASN A 322 7.46 19.27 -18.76
N LEU A 323 6.64 18.24 -18.49
CA LEU A 323 6.98 16.84 -18.79
C LEU A 323 6.46 16.36 -20.15
N GLN A 324 5.56 17.10 -20.79
CA GLN A 324 4.91 16.64 -22.03
C GLN A 324 5.90 16.37 -23.16
N ALA A 325 6.92 17.22 -23.32
CA ALA A 325 7.93 17.03 -24.36
C ALA A 325 8.73 15.73 -24.15
N MET A 326 9.07 15.41 -22.90
CA MET A 326 9.72 14.16 -22.53
C MET A 326 8.83 12.95 -22.83
N TRP A 327 7.55 12.99 -22.41
CA TRP A 327 6.60 11.92 -22.69
C TRP A 327 6.37 11.72 -24.20
N LYS A 328 6.32 12.79 -24.99
CA LYS A 328 6.23 12.71 -26.47
C LYS A 328 7.43 11.98 -27.06
N LYS A 329 8.65 12.23 -26.58
CA LYS A 329 9.85 11.51 -27.01
C LYS A 329 9.69 10.00 -26.76
N TYR A 330 9.26 9.59 -25.56
CA TYR A 330 9.07 8.17 -25.22
C TYR A 330 7.92 7.49 -25.97
N VAL A 331 6.82 8.21 -26.21
CA VAL A 331 5.69 7.70 -27.01
C VAL A 331 6.14 7.39 -28.44
N ILE A 332 7.00 8.23 -29.02
CA ILE A 332 7.57 8.00 -30.36
C ILE A 332 8.63 6.88 -30.33
N GLU A 333 9.53 6.90 -29.34
CA GLU A 333 10.64 5.93 -29.21
C GLU A 333 10.14 4.48 -29.09
N TYR A 334 9.06 4.26 -28.33
CA TYR A 334 8.48 2.94 -28.08
C TYR A 334 7.17 2.67 -28.84
N ASP A 335 6.84 3.52 -29.82
CA ASP A 335 5.62 3.42 -30.65
C ASP A 335 4.34 3.15 -29.82
N LEU A 336 4.09 3.98 -28.80
CA LEU A 336 2.97 3.79 -27.87
C LEU A 336 1.66 4.37 -28.43
N LYS A 337 0.56 3.64 -28.32
CA LYS A 337 -0.80 4.17 -28.57
C LYS A 337 -1.31 5.00 -27.40
N ALA A 338 -0.65 6.14 -27.15
CA ALA A 338 -0.94 7.00 -26.02
C ALA A 338 -1.15 8.47 -26.41
N ASP A 339 -2.17 9.09 -25.82
CA ASP A 339 -2.41 10.53 -25.91
C ASP A 339 -1.83 11.23 -24.66
N ILE A 340 -1.27 12.42 -24.82
CA ILE A 340 -0.61 13.16 -23.73
C ILE A 340 -1.39 14.43 -23.43
N HIS A 341 -1.70 14.66 -22.16
CA HIS A 341 -2.42 15.84 -21.73
C HIS A 341 -1.85 16.48 -20.45
N SER A 342 -2.02 17.80 -20.35
CA SER A 342 -1.58 18.57 -19.19
C SER A 342 -2.54 18.37 -18.04
N MET A 343 -2.03 18.07 -16.84
CA MET A 343 -2.86 18.10 -15.63
C MET A 343 -3.43 19.49 -15.32
N SER A 344 -2.78 20.55 -15.79
CA SER A 344 -3.23 21.93 -15.52
C SER A 344 -4.42 22.37 -16.38
N LYS A 345 -4.73 21.64 -17.46
CA LYS A 345 -5.83 21.98 -18.37
C LYS A 345 -7.04 21.06 -18.10
N PRO A 346 -8.27 21.59 -18.07
CA PRO A 346 -9.46 20.77 -17.93
C PRO A 346 -9.66 19.91 -19.19
N ILE A 347 -10.14 18.70 -18.98
CA ILE A 347 -10.48 17.73 -20.02
C ILE A 347 -11.98 17.85 -20.31
N ASP A 348 -12.34 17.94 -21.58
CA ASP A 348 -13.74 17.80 -22.01
C ASP A 348 -14.14 16.33 -21.97
N VAL A 349 -14.60 15.89 -20.80
CA VAL A 349 -14.88 14.49 -20.50
C VAL A 349 -15.95 13.87 -21.42
N ASN A 350 -16.84 14.68 -21.99
CA ASN A 350 -17.94 14.18 -22.83
C ASN A 350 -17.52 13.91 -24.27
N ASN A 351 -16.50 14.63 -24.77
CA ASN A 351 -16.06 14.56 -26.16
C ASN A 351 -14.69 13.91 -26.33
N VAL A 352 -14.00 13.62 -25.24
CA VAL A 352 -12.70 12.95 -25.29
C VAL A 352 -12.88 11.50 -25.74
N ARG A 353 -11.91 11.01 -26.52
CA ARG A 353 -11.76 9.60 -26.87
C ARG A 353 -11.84 8.70 -25.62
N HIS A 354 -12.33 7.47 -25.80
CA HIS A 354 -12.29 6.43 -24.78
C HIS A 354 -10.86 5.96 -24.49
N TYR A 355 -10.49 5.88 -23.22
CA TYR A 355 -9.21 5.33 -22.74
C TYR A 355 -9.45 4.20 -21.73
N ASP A 356 -8.62 3.16 -21.81
CA ASP A 356 -8.71 2.01 -20.90
C ASP A 356 -7.72 2.13 -19.73
N LEU A 357 -6.61 2.84 -19.95
CA LEU A 357 -5.56 3.08 -18.97
C LEU A 357 -5.26 4.58 -18.88
N VAL A 358 -5.28 5.12 -17.67
CA VAL A 358 -4.83 6.49 -17.37
C VAL A 358 -3.55 6.41 -16.54
N ILE A 359 -2.46 6.97 -17.07
CA ILE A 359 -1.19 7.13 -16.36
C ILE A 359 -1.12 8.54 -15.81
N ILE A 360 -0.94 8.67 -14.50
CA ILE A 360 -0.87 9.95 -13.78
C ILE A 360 0.55 10.12 -13.25
N ASP A 361 1.35 10.95 -13.92
CA ASP A 361 2.71 11.27 -13.53
C ASP A 361 2.75 12.40 -12.49
N GLU A 362 3.60 12.30 -11.47
CA GLU A 362 3.60 13.21 -10.31
C GLU A 362 2.20 13.34 -9.65
N SER A 363 1.58 12.18 -9.33
CA SER A 363 0.23 12.08 -8.76
C SER A 363 0.04 12.82 -7.42
N HIS A 364 1.14 13.23 -6.78
CA HIS A 364 1.14 14.10 -5.61
C HIS A 364 0.46 15.46 -5.86
N ASN A 365 0.27 15.87 -7.12
CA ASN A 365 -0.51 17.05 -7.49
C ASN A 365 -2.03 16.88 -7.35
N LEU A 366 -2.54 15.67 -7.09
CA LEU A 366 -3.97 15.33 -7.01
C LEU A 366 -4.41 14.90 -5.60
N ARG A 367 -3.94 15.62 -4.58
CA ARG A 367 -4.26 15.33 -3.16
C ARG A 367 -5.55 15.99 -2.66
N ASN A 368 -5.90 17.15 -3.21
CA ASN A 368 -7.09 17.89 -2.82
C ASN A 368 -8.31 17.40 -3.61
N SER A 369 -9.19 16.66 -2.95
CA SER A 369 -10.42 16.12 -3.54
C SER A 369 -11.46 17.18 -3.90
N GLU A 370 -11.44 18.36 -3.27
CA GLU A 370 -12.35 19.47 -3.56
C GLU A 370 -11.91 20.29 -4.79
N GLY A 371 -10.68 20.10 -5.26
CA GLY A 371 -10.13 20.82 -6.40
C GLY A 371 -10.87 20.50 -7.71
N LYS A 372 -11.18 21.53 -8.51
CA LYS A 372 -11.77 21.38 -9.85
C LYS A 372 -11.02 20.38 -10.74
N ARG A 373 -9.68 20.40 -10.67
CA ARG A 373 -8.78 19.48 -11.39
C ARG A 373 -9.03 18.02 -10.99
N TYR A 374 -9.07 17.74 -9.69
CA TYR A 374 -9.30 16.40 -9.16
C TYR A 374 -10.66 15.86 -9.61
N GLN A 375 -11.72 16.68 -9.46
CA GLN A 375 -13.07 16.30 -9.84
C GLN A 375 -13.21 16.01 -11.33
N ASN A 376 -12.56 16.81 -12.19
CA ASN A 376 -12.58 16.59 -13.64
C ASN A 376 -11.89 15.27 -14.05
N ILE A 377 -10.75 14.95 -13.44
CA ILE A 377 -10.03 13.68 -13.70
C ILE A 377 -10.80 12.49 -13.13
N LYS A 378 -11.34 12.60 -11.92
CA LYS A 378 -12.17 11.55 -11.30
C LYS A 378 -13.44 11.27 -12.11
N GLN A 379 -14.06 12.31 -12.65
CA GLN A 379 -15.22 12.17 -13.53
C GLN A 379 -14.87 11.39 -14.80
N LEU A 380 -13.72 11.67 -15.43
CA LEU A 380 -13.24 10.91 -16.59
C LEU A 380 -13.04 9.43 -16.26
N ILE A 381 -12.30 9.13 -15.19
CA ILE A 381 -12.01 7.76 -14.76
C ILE A 381 -13.31 6.99 -14.51
N ASN A 382 -14.27 7.59 -13.80
CA ASN A 382 -15.54 6.95 -13.49
C ASN A 382 -16.44 6.75 -14.73
N LEU A 383 -16.48 7.70 -15.66
CA LEU A 383 -17.33 7.61 -16.85
C LEU A 383 -16.84 6.55 -17.84
N GLN A 384 -15.52 6.41 -17.99
CA GLN A 384 -14.91 5.46 -18.93
C GLN A 384 -14.47 4.15 -18.26
N ASN A 385 -14.60 4.03 -16.93
CA ASN A 385 -14.10 2.92 -16.12
C ASN A 385 -12.62 2.62 -16.38
N CYS A 386 -11.80 3.67 -16.39
CA CYS A 386 -10.37 3.55 -16.69
C CYS A 386 -9.60 2.86 -15.55
N LYS A 387 -8.66 1.98 -15.89
CA LYS A 387 -7.61 1.56 -14.97
C LYS A 387 -6.64 2.71 -14.72
N VAL A 388 -6.12 2.85 -13.50
CA VAL A 388 -5.29 4.01 -13.12
C VAL A 388 -3.91 3.60 -12.62
N LEU A 389 -2.87 4.05 -13.32
CA LEU A 389 -1.47 3.90 -12.89
C LEU A 389 -0.94 5.24 -12.40
N MET A 390 -0.54 5.33 -11.13
CA MET A 390 0.05 6.54 -10.57
C MET A 390 1.56 6.42 -10.42
N LEU A 391 2.29 7.48 -10.76
CA LEU A 391 3.72 7.58 -10.54
C LEU A 391 3.98 8.67 -9.50
N THR A 392 4.66 8.32 -8.42
CA THR A 392 5.09 9.27 -7.40
C THR A 392 6.35 8.76 -6.72
N ALA A 393 7.31 9.64 -6.43
CA ALA A 393 8.47 9.27 -5.62
C ALA A 393 8.17 9.34 -4.11
N THR A 394 7.10 10.04 -3.72
CA THR A 394 6.72 10.28 -2.33
C THR A 394 5.21 10.17 -2.18
N PRO A 395 4.69 8.96 -1.93
CA PRO A 395 3.26 8.76 -1.72
C PRO A 395 2.77 9.46 -0.45
N TYR A 396 3.58 9.49 0.62
CA TYR A 396 3.26 10.19 1.87
C TYR A 396 4.07 11.49 1.98
N ASN A 397 3.49 12.56 2.50
CA ASN A 397 4.21 13.83 2.63
C ASN A 397 3.63 14.79 3.69
N MET A 398 2.34 14.65 4.07
CA MET A 398 1.71 15.59 5.03
C MET A 398 0.59 14.95 5.87
N ASP A 399 -0.41 14.30 5.26
CA ASP A 399 -1.55 13.69 5.98
C ASP A 399 -2.02 12.41 5.29
N PHE A 400 -2.45 11.40 6.05
CA PHE A 400 -3.01 10.17 5.49
C PHE A 400 -4.27 10.41 4.63
N SER A 401 -5.00 11.48 4.92
CA SER A 401 -6.16 11.90 4.12
C SER A 401 -5.80 12.24 2.67
N ASP A 402 -4.60 12.78 2.42
CA ASP A 402 -4.09 13.05 1.06
C ASP A 402 -3.90 11.76 0.28
N LEU A 403 -3.35 10.73 0.94
CA LEU A 403 -3.16 9.42 0.34
C LEU A 403 -4.49 8.73 0.06
N GLY A 404 -5.43 8.81 1.00
CA GLY A 404 -6.80 8.36 0.81
C GLY A 404 -7.46 9.03 -0.40
N ASN A 405 -7.24 10.34 -0.60
CA ASN A 405 -7.76 11.06 -1.76
C ASN A 405 -7.15 10.60 -3.08
N GLN A 406 -5.86 10.26 -3.11
CA GLN A 406 -5.24 9.67 -4.29
C GLN A 406 -5.87 8.32 -4.63
N LEU A 407 -5.93 7.39 -3.67
CA LEU A 407 -6.53 6.07 -3.88
C LEU A 407 -8.01 6.15 -4.31
N ARG A 408 -8.77 7.14 -3.81
CA ARG A 408 -10.14 7.45 -4.23
C ARG A 408 -10.32 7.88 -5.68
N LEU A 409 -9.23 8.06 -6.45
CA LEU A 409 -9.34 8.29 -7.90
C LEU A 409 -9.79 7.03 -8.64
N PHE A 410 -9.45 5.84 -8.14
CA PHE A 410 -9.85 4.56 -8.73
C PHE A 410 -10.61 3.63 -7.77
N LEU A 411 -10.59 3.90 -6.46
CA LEU A 411 -11.40 3.18 -5.48
C LEU A 411 -12.69 3.93 -5.14
N LYS A 412 -13.79 3.18 -5.02
CA LYS A 412 -15.03 3.70 -4.43
C LYS A 412 -14.93 3.66 -2.91
N ASP A 413 -15.68 4.53 -2.24
CA ASP A 413 -15.63 4.63 -0.77
C ASP A 413 -16.14 3.38 -0.05
N ASP A 414 -16.87 2.51 -0.74
CA ASP A 414 -17.46 1.26 -0.25
C ASP A 414 -16.82 -0.01 -0.84
N THR A 415 -15.75 0.12 -1.63
CA THR A 415 -15.01 -1.04 -2.15
C THR A 415 -14.47 -1.88 -0.98
N ASP A 416 -14.72 -3.19 -1.00
CA ASP A 416 -14.11 -4.12 -0.05
C ASP A 416 -12.65 -4.33 -0.41
N LEU A 417 -11.76 -3.87 0.46
CA LEU A 417 -10.32 -3.97 0.28
C LEU A 417 -9.76 -5.31 0.78
N GLY A 418 -10.59 -6.13 1.44
CA GLY A 418 -10.18 -7.39 2.06
C GLY A 418 -9.42 -7.24 3.38
N ILE A 419 -9.13 -6.01 3.80
CA ILE A 419 -8.40 -5.65 5.03
C ILE A 419 -9.11 -4.49 5.76
N GLN A 420 -8.78 -4.26 7.03
CA GLN A 420 -9.38 -3.21 7.87
C GLN A 420 -8.32 -2.47 8.70
N PRO A 421 -8.58 -1.23 9.18
CA PRO A 421 -7.64 -0.48 10.03
C PRO A 421 -7.64 -1.06 11.45
N GLU A 422 -6.91 -2.16 11.64
CA GLU A 422 -6.94 -2.96 12.86
C GLU A 422 -6.50 -2.20 14.12
N ASN A 423 -5.47 -1.35 14.01
CA ASN A 423 -4.95 -0.62 15.16
C ASN A 423 -5.95 0.42 15.62
N TYR A 424 -6.56 1.16 14.68
CA TYR A 424 -7.64 2.07 15.01
C TYR A 424 -8.85 1.36 15.60
N ILE A 425 -9.30 0.27 15.00
CA ILE A 425 -10.43 -0.52 15.52
C ILE A 425 -10.15 -1.02 16.95
N ARG A 426 -8.92 -1.48 17.21
CA ARG A 426 -8.49 -1.91 18.55
C ARG A 426 -8.49 -0.74 19.54
N SER A 427 -8.01 0.43 19.12
CA SER A 427 -8.00 1.64 19.96
C SER A 427 -9.40 2.06 20.41
N LEU A 428 -10.43 1.78 19.59
CA LEU A 428 -11.84 2.04 19.93
C LEU A 428 -12.47 0.96 20.83
N GLY A 429 -11.80 -0.17 21.09
CA GLY A 429 -12.36 -1.29 21.83
C GLY A 429 -12.99 -2.39 20.94
N GLY A 430 -12.65 -2.42 19.66
CA GLY A 430 -13.02 -3.47 18.71
C GLY A 430 -14.11 -3.08 17.70
N GLU A 431 -14.41 -4.00 16.78
CA GLU A 431 -15.29 -3.76 15.62
C GLU A 431 -16.69 -3.27 16.02
N ARG A 432 -17.24 -3.76 17.13
CA ARG A 432 -18.56 -3.34 17.62
C ARG A 432 -18.61 -1.86 17.97
N GLU A 433 -17.55 -1.35 18.59
CA GLU A 433 -17.50 0.06 18.98
C GLU A 433 -17.22 0.95 17.77
N PHE A 434 -16.40 0.46 16.82
CA PHE A 434 -16.26 1.07 15.50
C PHE A 434 -17.62 1.20 14.79
N SER A 435 -18.40 0.11 14.68
CA SER A 435 -19.72 0.13 14.03
C SER A 435 -20.74 1.03 14.74
N LYS A 436 -20.60 1.27 16.05
CA LYS A 436 -21.46 2.25 16.75
C LYS A 436 -21.06 3.69 16.45
N GLN A 437 -19.75 3.96 16.37
CA GLN A 437 -19.24 5.31 16.16
C GLN A 437 -19.33 5.74 14.69
N HIS A 438 -19.06 4.80 13.78
CA HIS A 438 -18.98 4.94 12.32
C HIS A 438 -19.92 3.94 11.61
N ASP A 439 -21.20 4.02 11.93
CA ASP A 439 -22.25 3.10 11.46
C ASP A 439 -22.49 3.10 9.94
N GLU A 440 -22.09 4.17 9.27
CA GLU A 440 -22.21 4.33 7.81
C GLU A 440 -20.93 3.91 7.05
N ASP A 441 -19.85 3.58 7.76
CA ASP A 441 -18.56 3.28 7.13
C ASP A 441 -18.36 1.75 7.11
N TYR A 442 -18.22 1.19 5.91
CA TYR A 442 -17.90 -0.23 5.78
C TYR A 442 -16.51 -0.49 6.35
N ILE A 443 -16.38 -1.46 7.27
CA ILE A 443 -15.16 -1.62 8.10
C ILE A 443 -13.90 -1.97 7.29
N ARG A 444 -14.06 -2.60 6.11
CA ARG A 444 -12.97 -2.95 5.19
C ARG A 444 -12.82 -1.98 4.01
N SER A 445 -13.34 -0.75 4.16
CA SER A 445 -13.31 0.26 3.10
C SER A 445 -12.23 1.31 3.31
N ILE A 446 -11.87 2.02 2.24
CA ILE A 446 -10.97 3.18 2.30
C ILE A 446 -11.51 4.29 3.24
N LYS A 447 -12.83 4.37 3.41
CA LYS A 447 -13.47 5.31 4.33
C LYS A 447 -13.20 4.96 5.79
N ALA A 448 -13.14 3.66 6.13
CA ALA A 448 -12.71 3.21 7.44
C ALA A 448 -11.23 3.55 7.72
N PHE A 449 -10.34 3.29 6.76
CA PHE A 449 -8.92 3.70 6.88
C PHE A 449 -8.76 5.20 7.04
N SER A 450 -9.60 6.01 6.38
CA SER A 450 -9.62 7.48 6.53
C SER A 450 -9.98 7.98 7.94
N ARG A 451 -10.44 7.10 8.84
CA ARG A 451 -10.66 7.41 10.26
C ARG A 451 -9.43 7.14 11.13
N SER A 452 -8.50 6.33 10.63
CA SER A 452 -7.28 5.94 11.34
C SER A 452 -6.18 6.97 11.17
N ASN A 453 -5.56 7.36 12.28
CA ASN A 453 -4.33 8.13 12.31
C ASN A 453 -3.10 7.24 12.58
N GLU A 454 -3.27 5.91 12.61
CA GLU A 454 -2.21 4.95 12.90
C GLU A 454 -1.39 4.65 11.63
N PRO A 455 -0.08 4.89 11.61
CA PRO A 455 0.74 4.68 10.41
C PRO A 455 0.72 3.26 9.87
N ASP A 456 0.68 2.26 10.76
CA ASP A 456 0.70 0.85 10.38
C ASP A 456 -0.55 0.42 9.60
N ASP A 457 -1.72 0.99 9.91
CA ASP A 457 -2.95 0.71 9.15
C ASP A 457 -2.79 1.18 7.69
N TRP A 458 -2.15 2.33 7.47
CA TRP A 458 -1.92 2.88 6.13
C TRP A 458 -0.78 2.19 5.39
N LYS A 459 0.23 1.66 6.09
CA LYS A 459 1.26 0.79 5.50
C LYS A 459 0.63 -0.50 4.96
N GLU A 460 -0.25 -1.13 5.73
CA GLU A 460 -0.99 -2.32 5.30
C GLU A 460 -1.93 -2.03 4.11
N LEU A 461 -2.63 -0.89 4.14
CA LEU A 461 -3.42 -0.45 2.98
C LEU A 461 -2.55 -0.26 1.75
N MET A 462 -1.39 0.37 1.92
CA MET A 462 -0.56 0.73 0.79
C MET A 462 0.15 -0.44 0.15
N ARG A 463 0.45 -1.50 0.91
CA ARG A 463 0.93 -2.77 0.35
C ARG A 463 0.06 -3.30 -0.79
N LEU A 464 -1.24 -3.03 -0.77
CA LEU A 464 -2.16 -3.51 -1.80
C LEU A 464 -1.99 -2.82 -3.16
N PHE A 465 -1.48 -1.59 -3.18
CA PHE A 465 -1.46 -0.73 -4.36
C PHE A 465 -0.08 -0.18 -4.71
N LEU A 466 0.83 -0.05 -3.74
CA LEU A 466 2.12 0.60 -3.87
C LEU A 466 3.23 -0.41 -4.15
N ILE A 467 3.93 -0.21 -5.27
CA ILE A 467 5.16 -0.90 -5.62
C ILE A 467 6.30 0.08 -5.41
N ARG A 468 7.06 -0.10 -4.32
CA ARG A 468 8.19 0.75 -3.95
C ARG A 468 9.43 -0.08 -3.67
N ARG A 469 10.58 0.42 -4.15
CA ARG A 469 11.92 -0.09 -3.86
C ARG A 469 12.86 1.05 -3.54
N THR A 470 13.70 0.80 -2.54
CA THR A 470 14.76 1.71 -2.10
C THR A 470 16.03 1.52 -2.93
N ARG A 471 16.92 2.51 -2.88
CA ARG A 471 18.24 2.43 -3.53
C ARG A 471 19.10 1.34 -2.88
N THR A 472 19.05 1.25 -1.54
CA THR A 472 19.73 0.23 -0.73
C THR A 472 19.27 -1.18 -1.12
N PHE A 473 17.96 -1.40 -1.20
CA PHE A 473 17.39 -2.67 -1.65
C PHE A 473 17.92 -3.09 -3.03
N ILE A 474 18.03 -2.15 -3.96
CA ILE A 474 18.58 -2.42 -5.30
C ILE A 474 20.08 -2.71 -5.24
N LYS A 475 20.86 -1.94 -4.47
CA LYS A 475 22.30 -2.15 -4.25
C LYS A 475 22.60 -3.52 -3.64
N GLU A 476 21.73 -4.04 -2.78
CA GLU A 476 21.94 -5.31 -2.10
C GLU A 476 21.51 -6.52 -2.93
N ASN A 477 20.39 -6.39 -3.65
CA ASN A 477 19.75 -7.54 -4.27
C ASN A 477 19.94 -7.63 -5.79
N TYR A 478 20.33 -6.53 -6.45
CA TYR A 478 20.42 -6.46 -7.91
C TYR A 478 21.79 -5.98 -8.42
N ALA A 479 22.58 -5.29 -7.60
CA ALA A 479 23.88 -4.80 -8.02
C ALA A 479 24.95 -5.89 -8.01
N LYS A 480 25.86 -5.82 -8.98
CA LYS A 480 27.12 -6.57 -9.00
C LYS A 480 28.20 -5.75 -8.32
N HIS A 481 29.31 -6.38 -7.95
CA HIS A 481 30.43 -5.72 -7.28
C HIS A 481 31.72 -5.92 -8.09
N ASP A 482 32.54 -4.87 -8.19
CA ASP A 482 33.92 -4.92 -8.67
C ASP A 482 34.84 -4.01 -7.82
N GLU A 483 36.09 -3.80 -8.24
CA GLU A 483 37.08 -3.00 -7.52
C GLU A 483 36.67 -1.52 -7.32
N ARG A 484 35.79 -0.98 -8.18
CA ARG A 484 35.28 0.40 -8.09
C ARG A 484 34.03 0.51 -7.22
N GLY A 485 33.31 -0.60 -6.99
CA GLY A 485 32.20 -0.69 -6.06
C GLY A 485 30.99 -1.45 -6.62
N LYS A 486 29.79 -1.17 -6.07
CA LYS A 486 28.54 -1.77 -6.53
C LYS A 486 28.01 -1.07 -7.78
N TYR A 487 27.59 -1.83 -8.80
CA TYR A 487 27.07 -1.32 -10.06
C TYR A 487 25.90 -2.14 -10.61
N LEU A 488 25.06 -1.50 -11.42
CA LEU A 488 24.10 -2.17 -12.30
C LEU A 488 24.73 -2.35 -13.68
N GLU A 489 24.62 -3.55 -14.24
CA GLU A 489 25.09 -3.85 -15.59
C GLU A 489 23.93 -3.75 -16.57
N PHE A 490 24.08 -2.90 -17.58
CA PHE A 490 23.17 -2.85 -18.72
C PHE A 490 23.38 -4.08 -19.61
N ARG A 491 22.39 -4.41 -20.45
CA ARG A 491 22.48 -5.59 -21.32
C ARG A 491 23.49 -5.45 -22.45
N ASP A 492 23.93 -4.23 -22.76
CA ASP A 492 25.04 -3.95 -23.68
C ASP A 492 26.43 -4.14 -23.02
N GLY A 493 26.48 -4.49 -21.73
CA GLY A 493 27.69 -4.69 -20.94
C GLY A 493 28.22 -3.42 -20.28
N THR A 494 27.59 -2.26 -20.49
CA THR A 494 27.98 -1.02 -19.81
C THR A 494 27.60 -1.07 -18.32
N LYS A 495 28.38 -0.40 -17.47
CA LYS A 495 28.19 -0.41 -16.01
C LYS A 495 27.72 0.96 -15.52
N SER A 496 26.67 0.98 -14.70
CA SER A 496 26.22 2.16 -13.96
C SER A 496 26.52 1.98 -12.48
N TYR A 497 27.49 2.74 -11.97
CA TYR A 497 27.82 2.74 -10.54
C TYR A 497 26.81 3.57 -9.76
N PHE A 498 26.68 3.28 -8.46
CA PHE A 498 25.91 4.12 -7.55
C PHE A 498 26.84 5.16 -6.92
N PRO A 499 26.73 6.45 -7.27
CA PRO A 499 27.57 7.47 -6.66
C PRO A 499 27.29 7.61 -5.15
N GLU A 500 28.33 7.99 -4.42
CA GLU A 500 28.24 8.46 -3.05
C GLU A 500 27.75 9.91 -3.04
N ARG A 501 26.68 10.20 -2.30
CA ARG A 501 26.16 11.56 -2.17
C ARG A 501 26.91 12.25 -1.04
N LEU A 502 27.64 13.32 -1.35
CA LEU A 502 28.40 14.09 -0.38
C LEU A 502 27.74 15.46 -0.10
N PRO A 503 26.94 15.56 0.97
CA PRO A 503 26.36 16.81 1.42
C PRO A 503 27.42 17.79 1.91
N LYS A 504 27.22 19.07 1.64
CA LYS A 504 28.10 20.14 2.09
C LYS A 504 27.29 21.36 2.51
N SER A 505 27.28 21.64 3.80
CA SER A 505 26.66 22.86 4.32
C SER A 505 27.54 24.07 4.00
N ILE A 506 26.89 25.16 3.56
CA ILE A 506 27.55 26.44 3.32
C ILE A 506 26.89 27.47 4.24
N THR A 507 27.71 28.10 5.05
CA THR A 507 27.36 29.31 5.80
C THR A 507 28.09 30.50 5.17
N PHE A 508 27.51 31.68 5.32
CA PHE A 508 28.12 32.93 4.93
C PHE A 508 28.11 33.88 6.14
N PRO A 509 29.20 34.59 6.42
CA PRO A 509 29.23 35.51 7.55
C PRO A 509 28.34 36.72 7.28
N THR A 510 27.69 37.20 8.33
CA THR A 510 27.04 38.52 8.37
C THR A 510 27.72 39.35 9.44
N GLU A 511 28.17 40.55 9.10
CA GLU A 511 28.77 41.52 10.01
C GLU A 511 27.72 42.49 10.56
N LYS A 512 27.93 42.98 11.79
CA LYS A 512 27.05 44.01 12.36
C LYS A 512 27.10 45.28 11.51
N GLY A 513 25.94 45.76 11.07
CA GLY A 513 25.77 46.91 10.18
C GLY A 513 25.93 46.57 8.70
N ASP A 514 26.00 45.29 8.33
CA ASP A 514 25.96 44.91 6.91
C ASP A 514 24.54 45.06 6.32
N GLN A 515 24.47 45.05 4.99
CA GLN A 515 23.19 45.25 4.28
C GLN A 515 22.20 44.10 4.47
N PHE A 516 22.67 42.89 4.80
CA PHE A 516 21.85 41.69 4.96
C PHE A 516 21.27 41.62 6.38
N GLU A 517 22.06 41.96 7.41
CA GLU A 517 21.63 42.10 8.81
C GLU A 517 20.55 43.17 8.98
N SER A 518 20.70 44.28 8.26
CA SER A 518 19.72 45.37 8.28
C SER A 518 18.29 44.89 7.96
N LEU A 519 18.16 43.86 7.10
CA LEU A 519 16.87 43.30 6.65
C LEU A 519 16.12 42.48 7.72
N TYR A 520 16.79 42.03 8.78
CA TYR A 520 16.19 41.30 9.91
C TYR A 520 16.48 41.96 11.26
N SER A 521 16.88 43.23 11.25
CA SER A 521 17.02 44.04 12.47
C SER A 521 15.70 44.12 13.26
N GLU A 522 15.79 44.34 14.58
CA GLU A 522 14.60 44.47 15.44
C GLU A 522 13.64 45.54 14.92
N GLU A 523 14.16 46.66 14.39
CA GLU A 523 13.34 47.73 13.82
C GLU A 523 12.52 47.28 12.59
N VAL A 524 13.12 46.51 11.68
CA VAL A 524 12.40 45.97 10.51
C VAL A 524 11.39 44.91 10.95
N MET A 525 11.73 44.11 11.97
CA MET A 525 10.84 43.10 12.53
C MET A 525 9.59 43.69 13.17
N ASP A 526 9.74 44.74 13.96
CA ASP A 526 8.62 45.44 14.60
C ASP A 526 7.70 46.07 13.54
N LYS A 527 8.27 46.74 12.53
CA LYS A 527 7.50 47.30 11.40
C LYS A 527 6.78 46.22 10.60
N MET A 528 7.39 45.05 10.41
CA MET A 528 6.75 43.91 9.76
C MET A 528 5.61 43.31 10.59
N ALA A 529 5.75 43.26 11.91
CA ALA A 529 4.71 42.78 12.82
C ALA A 529 3.48 43.69 12.84
N GLU A 530 3.68 44.99 12.63
CA GLU A 530 2.63 46.02 12.58
C GLU A 530 1.77 46.00 11.30
N LEU A 531 2.21 45.33 10.23
CA LEU A 531 1.48 45.30 8.95
C LEU A 531 0.08 44.69 9.09
N ARG A 532 -0.96 45.39 8.64
CA ARG A 532 -2.35 44.94 8.72
C ARG A 532 -2.76 44.02 7.58
N LEU A 533 -2.02 44.04 6.47
CA LEU A 533 -2.23 43.20 5.30
C LEU A 533 -3.68 43.23 4.77
N PRO A 534 -4.29 44.41 4.57
CA PRO A 534 -5.73 44.56 4.35
C PRO A 534 -6.24 43.88 3.08
N ARG A 535 -5.39 43.68 2.06
CA ARG A 535 -5.75 42.94 0.83
C ARG A 535 -6.05 41.46 1.07
N TYR A 536 -5.46 40.86 2.10
CA TYR A 536 -5.73 39.47 2.48
C TYR A 536 -6.88 39.37 3.49
N GLY A 537 -7.17 40.46 4.20
CA GLY A 537 -8.27 40.57 5.17
C GLY A 537 -9.46 41.40 4.68
N LEU A 538 -9.76 41.41 3.37
CA LEU A 538 -10.78 42.29 2.77
C LEU A 538 -12.16 42.17 3.42
N ILE A 539 -12.51 40.99 3.93
CA ILE A 539 -13.74 40.71 4.68
C ILE A 539 -13.94 41.68 5.87
N HIS A 540 -12.86 42.05 6.56
CA HIS A 540 -12.90 42.97 7.71
C HIS A 540 -13.25 44.41 7.30
N TYR A 541 -13.19 44.69 6.00
CA TYR A 541 -13.45 46.00 5.42
C TYR A 541 -14.73 46.03 4.60
N ILE A 542 -15.56 44.99 4.61
CA ILE A 542 -16.87 45.04 3.97
C ILE A 542 -17.82 45.93 4.78
N SER A 543 -18.62 46.75 4.08
CA SER A 543 -19.63 47.66 4.66
C SER A 543 -20.75 46.86 5.33
N ASP A 544 -21.20 47.31 6.50
CA ASP A 544 -22.32 46.65 7.23
C ASP A 544 -23.69 46.95 6.57
N LYS A 545 -23.72 47.89 5.63
CA LYS A 545 -24.90 48.26 4.83
C LYS A 545 -24.64 47.88 3.38
N LEU A 546 -24.87 46.61 3.03
CA LEU A 546 -24.81 46.14 1.65
C LEU A 546 -26.20 46.30 0.99
N PRO A 547 -26.29 46.81 -0.24
CA PRO A 547 -27.51 46.68 -1.05
C PRO A 547 -27.78 45.20 -1.37
N GLU A 548 -28.96 44.86 -1.92
CA GLU A 548 -29.17 43.52 -2.49
C GLU A 548 -28.06 43.21 -3.50
N LEU A 549 -27.28 42.17 -3.20
CA LEU A 549 -26.12 41.76 -3.98
C LEU A 549 -26.58 40.78 -5.08
N PRO A 550 -26.05 40.89 -6.30
CA PRO A 550 -26.15 39.80 -7.28
C PRO A 550 -25.54 38.51 -6.70
N GLU A 551 -26.12 37.34 -7.00
CA GLU A 551 -25.64 36.04 -6.50
C GLU A 551 -24.13 35.84 -6.72
N ARG A 552 -23.61 36.31 -7.86
CA ARG A 552 -22.18 36.25 -8.19
C ARG A 552 -21.29 36.99 -7.18
N ASP A 553 -21.70 38.19 -6.75
CA ASP A 553 -20.93 39.01 -5.80
C ASP A 553 -21.03 38.44 -4.38
N GLN A 554 -22.19 37.84 -4.06
CA GLN A 554 -22.45 37.17 -2.80
C GLN A 554 -21.53 35.95 -2.60
N GLU A 555 -21.38 35.12 -3.62
CA GLU A 555 -20.46 33.97 -3.62
C GLU A 555 -18.99 34.41 -3.43
N ILE A 556 -18.57 35.50 -4.09
CA ILE A 556 -17.21 36.05 -3.94
C ILE A 556 -16.98 36.52 -2.50
N ILE A 557 -17.94 37.20 -1.89
CA ILE A 557 -17.84 37.71 -0.51
C ILE A 557 -17.82 36.56 0.51
N GLU A 558 -18.60 35.50 0.32
CA GLU A 558 -18.58 34.32 1.20
C GLU A 558 -17.21 33.63 1.20
N ASN A 559 -16.59 33.51 0.02
CA ASN A 559 -15.25 32.92 -0.12
C ASN A 559 -14.15 33.78 0.56
N LEU A 560 -14.28 35.12 0.57
CA LEU A 560 -13.33 36.01 1.28
C LEU A 560 -13.25 35.73 2.80
N SER A 561 -14.29 35.13 3.40
CA SER A 561 -14.37 34.86 4.85
C SER A 561 -13.51 33.66 5.29
N ARG A 562 -13.33 32.64 4.45
CA ARG A 562 -12.65 31.37 4.82
C ARG A 562 -11.11 31.42 4.69
N ALA A 563 -10.59 32.29 3.82
CA ALA A 563 -9.17 32.39 3.50
C ALA A 563 -8.38 33.45 4.28
N GLY A 564 -9.00 34.56 4.70
CA GLY A 564 -8.27 35.80 5.00
C GLY A 564 -7.28 35.77 6.17
N GLN A 565 -7.64 35.12 7.30
CA GLN A 565 -6.74 35.06 8.47
C GLN A 565 -5.51 34.17 8.24
N ARG A 566 -5.68 33.03 7.56
CA ARG A 566 -4.56 32.12 7.23
C ARG A 566 -3.60 32.79 6.24
N MET A 567 -4.14 33.48 5.23
CA MET A 567 -3.35 34.19 4.22
C MET A 567 -2.43 35.28 4.80
N MET A 568 -2.87 36.02 5.83
CA MET A 568 -2.02 37.02 6.48
C MET A 568 -0.76 36.39 7.13
N GLY A 569 -0.91 35.23 7.77
CA GLY A 569 0.21 34.47 8.34
C GLY A 569 1.18 33.95 7.28
N PHE A 570 0.64 33.40 6.17
CA PHE A 570 1.45 32.94 5.03
C PHE A 570 2.22 34.09 4.38
N CYS A 571 1.59 35.25 4.16
CA CYS A 571 2.24 36.42 3.57
C CYS A 571 3.46 36.88 4.38
N ARG A 572 3.32 37.00 5.71
CA ARG A 572 4.44 37.38 6.60
C ARG A 572 5.58 36.37 6.54
N THR A 573 5.23 35.09 6.59
CA THR A 573 6.20 33.99 6.51
C THR A 573 6.92 33.97 5.16
N ASN A 574 6.22 34.27 4.06
CA ASN A 574 6.80 34.36 2.72
C ASN A 574 7.79 35.51 2.57
N PHE A 575 7.58 36.67 3.21
CA PHE A 575 8.59 37.74 3.21
C PHE A 575 9.93 37.24 3.77
N PHE A 576 9.90 36.58 4.92
CA PHE A 576 11.14 36.06 5.53
C PHE A 576 11.78 34.93 4.71
N LYS A 577 10.99 34.11 4.02
CA LYS A 577 11.55 33.13 3.07
C LYS A 577 12.21 33.76 1.86
N ARG A 578 11.64 34.83 1.33
CA ARG A 578 12.24 35.57 0.22
C ARG A 578 13.53 36.27 0.67
N LEU A 579 13.59 36.69 1.94
CA LEU A 579 14.81 37.17 2.59
C LEU A 579 15.89 36.09 2.72
N ASP A 580 15.52 34.90 3.19
CA ASP A 580 16.44 33.75 3.24
C ASP A 580 17.03 33.46 1.86
N SER A 581 16.21 33.51 0.81
CA SER A 581 16.66 33.34 -0.57
C SER A 581 17.67 34.41 -1.00
N SER A 582 17.27 35.69 -1.04
CA SER A 582 18.16 36.79 -1.33
C SER A 582 17.57 38.13 -0.86
N GLY A 583 18.42 39.03 -0.36
CA GLY A 583 18.00 40.37 0.05
C GLY A 583 17.34 41.15 -1.08
N ILE A 584 17.76 40.98 -2.34
CA ILE A 584 17.09 41.64 -3.47
C ILE A 584 15.67 41.09 -3.69
N SER A 585 15.47 39.79 -3.56
CA SER A 585 14.16 39.14 -3.73
C SER A 585 13.19 39.55 -2.62
N TYR A 586 13.70 39.81 -1.42
CA TYR A 586 12.94 40.43 -0.34
C TYR A 586 12.52 41.86 -0.68
N LEU A 587 13.45 42.72 -1.10
CA LEU A 587 13.15 44.11 -1.45
C LEU A 587 12.17 44.22 -2.63
N ILE A 588 12.32 43.39 -3.66
CA ILE A 588 11.36 43.26 -4.77
C ILE A 588 9.97 42.88 -4.24
N SER A 589 9.89 42.02 -3.21
CA SER A 589 8.61 41.65 -2.60
C SER A 589 7.96 42.83 -1.91
N LEU A 590 8.71 43.61 -1.13
CA LEU A 590 8.19 44.82 -0.47
C LEU A 590 7.68 45.82 -1.50
N TYR A 591 8.51 46.08 -2.52
CA TYR A 591 8.18 46.93 -3.65
C TYR A 591 6.86 46.51 -4.34
N ARG A 592 6.73 45.24 -4.73
CA ARG A 592 5.51 44.70 -5.36
C ARG A 592 4.31 44.82 -4.43
N HIS A 593 4.51 44.67 -3.11
CA HIS A 593 3.44 44.85 -2.14
C HIS A 593 2.95 46.31 -2.04
N VAL A 594 3.86 47.28 -2.07
CA VAL A 594 3.51 48.72 -2.12
C VAL A 594 2.75 49.03 -3.41
N LEU A 595 3.27 48.58 -4.56
CA LEU A 595 2.62 48.79 -5.86
C LEU A 595 1.20 48.21 -5.89
N ARG A 596 1.02 46.97 -5.42
CA ARG A 596 -0.31 46.34 -5.37
C ARG A 596 -1.26 47.06 -4.41
N ASN A 597 -0.77 47.59 -3.29
CA ASN A 597 -1.58 48.43 -2.42
C ASN A 597 -1.95 49.76 -3.12
N ALA A 598 -1.02 50.36 -3.88
CA ALA A 598 -1.27 51.57 -4.66
C ALA A 598 -2.34 51.36 -5.75
N ILE A 599 -2.36 50.21 -6.42
CA ILE A 599 -3.43 49.82 -7.38
C ILE A 599 -4.81 49.83 -6.70
N TYR A 600 -4.92 49.26 -5.49
CA TYR A 600 -6.17 49.28 -4.74
C TYR A 600 -6.54 50.71 -4.30
N ILE A 601 -5.56 51.51 -3.88
CA ILE A 601 -5.80 52.92 -3.51
C ILE A 601 -6.30 53.71 -4.73
N TYR A 602 -5.69 53.53 -5.89
CA TYR A 602 -6.11 54.15 -7.15
C TYR A 602 -7.54 53.76 -7.51
N ALA A 603 -7.88 52.47 -7.42
CA ALA A 603 -9.24 51.98 -7.68
C ALA A 603 -10.26 52.59 -6.70
N LEU A 604 -9.93 52.65 -5.40
CA LEU A 604 -10.78 53.28 -4.39
C LEU A 604 -10.95 54.80 -4.60
N GLU A 605 -9.91 55.50 -5.08
CA GLU A 605 -9.94 56.93 -5.36
C GLU A 605 -10.80 57.28 -6.58
N ASN A 606 -10.75 56.42 -7.61
CA ASN A 606 -11.48 56.60 -8.86
C ASN A 606 -12.84 55.88 -8.88
N LYS A 607 -13.24 55.24 -7.77
CA LYS A 607 -14.48 54.45 -7.65
C LYS A 607 -14.57 53.30 -8.66
N LEU A 608 -13.44 52.68 -8.96
CA LEU A 608 -13.32 51.54 -9.86
C LEU A 608 -13.43 50.22 -9.08
N PRO A 609 -13.89 49.11 -9.70
CA PRO A 609 -13.90 47.81 -9.06
C PRO A 609 -12.51 47.37 -8.58
N LEU A 610 -12.44 46.69 -7.43
CA LEU A 610 -11.21 46.11 -6.90
C LEU A 610 -10.97 44.73 -7.52
N PRO A 611 -9.73 44.41 -7.92
CA PRO A 611 -9.38 43.07 -8.36
C PRO A 611 -9.34 42.11 -7.16
N ILE A 612 -9.97 40.95 -7.28
CA ILE A 612 -10.03 39.86 -6.31
C ILE A 612 -9.46 38.61 -6.98
N GLY A 613 -8.37 38.08 -6.45
CA GLY A 613 -7.85 36.78 -6.89
C GLY A 613 -8.70 35.62 -6.35
N ASP A 614 -8.70 34.51 -7.09
CA ASP A 614 -9.29 33.25 -6.62
C ASP A 614 -8.41 32.67 -5.49
N GLU A 615 -9.00 31.93 -4.54
CA GLU A 615 -8.29 31.29 -3.40
C GLU A 615 -7.13 30.40 -3.87
N SER A 616 -7.22 29.87 -5.09
CA SER A 616 -6.20 29.01 -5.72
C SER A 616 -5.09 29.76 -6.47
N SER A 617 -5.29 31.04 -6.81
CA SER A 617 -4.38 31.81 -7.67
C SER A 617 -3.58 32.89 -6.93
N PHE A 618 -3.80 33.04 -5.62
CA PHE A 618 -3.13 34.06 -4.81
C PHE A 618 -1.69 33.69 -4.40
N THR A 619 -1.31 32.42 -4.54
CA THR A 619 0.07 31.97 -4.49
C THR A 619 0.60 31.84 -5.92
N ASP A 620 1.42 32.81 -6.30
CA ASP A 620 2.28 32.85 -7.49
C ASP A 620 1.66 33.04 -8.89
N GLU A 621 0.43 32.60 -9.20
CA GLU A 621 -0.06 32.64 -10.60
C GLU A 621 -0.63 33.99 -11.07
N LEU A 622 -1.17 34.83 -10.19
CA LEU A 622 -1.83 36.06 -10.64
C LEU A 622 -0.85 37.13 -11.16
N LEU A 623 0.44 36.97 -10.91
CA LEU A 623 1.51 37.81 -11.44
C LEU A 623 2.84 37.03 -11.38
N GLU A 624 3.02 36.02 -12.24
CA GLU A 624 4.33 35.83 -12.86
C GLU A 624 4.57 37.06 -13.76
N ASP A 625 4.91 38.17 -13.12
CA ASP A 625 5.18 39.50 -13.68
C ASP A 625 6.45 39.45 -14.56
N GLU A 626 6.40 38.78 -15.71
CA GLU A 626 7.43 38.94 -16.75
C GLU A 626 6.94 39.80 -17.91
N ASP A 627 5.69 39.61 -18.35
CA ASP A 627 5.16 40.33 -19.53
C ASP A 627 4.76 41.78 -19.20
N ILE A 628 4.13 42.01 -18.04
CA ILE A 628 3.71 43.36 -17.62
C ILE A 628 4.91 44.19 -17.13
N GLU A 629 5.87 43.56 -16.44
CA GLU A 629 7.08 44.24 -15.96
C GLU A 629 7.94 44.70 -17.15
N ASN A 630 8.26 43.83 -18.13
CA ASN A 630 9.17 44.18 -19.22
C ASN A 630 8.62 45.25 -20.19
N GLU A 631 7.33 45.21 -20.57
CA GLU A 631 6.74 46.21 -21.49
C GLU A 631 6.57 47.60 -20.85
N LEU A 632 6.33 47.68 -19.53
CA LEU A 632 6.15 48.95 -18.81
C LEU A 632 7.45 49.55 -18.27
N PHE A 633 8.50 48.75 -18.02
CA PHE A 633 9.83 49.26 -17.66
C PHE A 633 10.48 50.07 -18.81
N GLU A 634 10.07 49.84 -20.06
CA GLU A 634 10.57 50.56 -21.24
C GLU A 634 9.69 51.75 -21.67
N SER A 635 8.40 51.79 -21.33
CA SER A 635 7.44 52.77 -21.86
C SER A 635 7.12 53.96 -20.96
N ASN A 636 7.35 53.88 -19.63
CA ASN A 636 7.03 54.95 -18.69
C ASN A 636 8.26 55.77 -18.21
N ASN A 637 8.14 57.10 -18.20
CA ASN A 637 9.19 58.05 -17.73
C ASN A 637 9.52 57.95 -16.22
N VAL A 638 8.81 57.11 -15.45
CA VAL A 638 9.00 56.91 -14.00
C VAL A 638 9.54 55.49 -13.75
N GLN A 639 10.86 55.35 -13.60
CA GLN A 639 11.49 54.11 -13.17
C GLN A 639 11.37 53.95 -11.65
N LEU A 640 10.42 53.12 -11.21
CA LEU A 640 10.25 52.76 -9.80
C LEU A 640 11.44 51.98 -9.21
N VAL A 641 12.21 51.32 -10.08
CA VAL A 641 13.50 50.72 -9.77
C VAL A 641 14.54 51.40 -10.64
N LYS A 642 15.39 52.24 -10.04
CA LYS A 642 16.52 52.85 -10.75
C LYS A 642 17.71 51.88 -10.69
N LYS A 643 18.38 51.69 -11.83
CA LYS A 643 19.68 51.00 -11.95
C LYS A 643 20.75 52.07 -12.25
N PRO A 644 21.26 52.82 -11.24
CA PRO A 644 22.07 54.01 -11.50
C PRO A 644 23.49 53.67 -12.00
N ASP A 645 23.91 52.44 -11.80
CA ASP A 645 25.04 51.75 -12.44
C ASP A 645 24.87 50.26 -12.09
N ASP A 646 25.28 49.37 -12.97
CA ASP A 646 24.88 47.96 -13.11
C ASP A 646 25.10 46.99 -11.90
N ALA A 647 25.43 47.49 -10.72
CA ALA A 647 25.65 46.73 -9.48
C ALA A 647 24.86 47.25 -8.26
N GLN A 648 23.99 48.27 -8.44
CA GLN A 648 23.22 48.89 -7.37
C GLN A 648 21.72 48.91 -7.71
N PHE A 649 20.89 48.44 -6.80
CA PHE A 649 19.43 48.50 -6.93
C PHE A 649 18.88 49.54 -5.97
N THR A 650 18.12 50.51 -6.51
CA THR A 650 17.42 51.53 -5.71
C THR A 650 15.94 51.47 -6.01
N PHE A 651 15.13 51.31 -4.98
CA PHE A 651 13.68 51.31 -5.07
C PHE A 651 13.16 52.71 -4.70
N SER A 652 12.11 53.18 -5.37
CA SER A 652 11.49 54.45 -4.97
C SER A 652 10.94 54.34 -3.55
N THR A 653 11.18 55.38 -2.76
CA THR A 653 10.63 55.56 -1.41
C THR A 653 9.49 56.58 -1.36
N SER A 654 9.08 57.15 -2.51
CA SER A 654 8.00 58.14 -2.59
C SER A 654 6.68 57.44 -2.92
N PRO A 655 5.63 57.55 -2.06
CA PRO A 655 4.31 57.00 -2.36
C PRO A 655 3.71 57.52 -3.68
N GLU A 656 4.02 58.76 -4.05
CA GLU A 656 3.54 59.41 -5.27
C GLU A 656 4.00 58.69 -6.53
N ASP A 657 5.24 58.19 -6.55
CA ASP A 657 5.77 57.45 -7.70
C ASP A 657 4.95 56.17 -7.96
N TYR A 658 4.60 55.42 -6.91
CA TYR A 658 3.79 54.19 -7.05
C TYR A 658 2.35 54.50 -7.49
N LEU A 659 1.76 55.57 -6.97
CA LEU A 659 0.43 56.01 -7.39
C LEU A 659 0.41 56.49 -8.85
N SER A 660 1.50 57.10 -9.33
CA SER A 660 1.59 57.60 -10.71
C SER A 660 1.49 56.49 -11.76
N VAL A 661 2.04 55.31 -11.47
CA VAL A 661 1.95 54.14 -12.38
C VAL A 661 0.79 53.21 -12.06
N ALA A 662 0.17 53.33 -10.88
CA ALA A 662 -0.89 52.42 -10.43
C ALA A 662 -2.09 52.38 -11.40
N GLY A 663 -2.39 53.49 -12.07
CA GLY A 663 -3.44 53.57 -13.09
C GLY A 663 -3.13 52.72 -14.33
N ASP A 664 -1.89 52.75 -14.82
CA ASP A 664 -1.46 51.96 -15.99
C ASP A 664 -1.50 50.47 -15.68
N TYR A 665 -1.02 50.08 -14.50
CA TYR A 665 -1.11 48.69 -14.02
C TYR A 665 -2.56 48.24 -13.83
N TYR A 666 -3.43 49.10 -13.28
CA TYR A 666 -4.86 48.80 -13.16
C TYR A 666 -5.48 48.53 -14.54
N ASN A 667 -5.17 49.36 -15.54
CA ASN A 667 -5.68 49.21 -16.90
C ASN A 667 -5.14 47.95 -17.60
N SER A 668 -3.86 47.60 -17.38
CA SER A 668 -3.28 46.34 -17.85
C SER A 668 -4.02 45.12 -17.27
N ILE A 669 -4.25 45.13 -15.95
CA ILE A 669 -5.01 44.06 -15.28
C ILE A 669 -6.44 44.01 -15.83
N ALA A 670 -7.09 45.15 -16.05
CA ALA A 670 -8.43 45.20 -16.65
C ALA A 670 -8.46 44.70 -18.10
N GLY A 671 -7.38 44.90 -18.87
CA GLY A 671 -7.27 44.53 -20.28
C GLY A 671 -6.86 43.07 -20.56
N ASN A 672 -6.04 42.46 -19.69
CA ASN A 672 -5.40 41.15 -19.95
C ASN A 672 -5.92 39.98 -19.09
N SER A 673 -6.89 40.17 -18.18
CA SER A 673 -7.21 39.17 -17.15
C SER A 673 -8.49 38.36 -17.37
N ASN A 674 -8.37 37.14 -17.90
CA ASN A 674 -9.44 36.13 -17.82
C ASN A 674 -9.59 35.49 -16.42
N ASN A 675 -8.62 35.71 -15.50
CA ASN A 675 -8.51 35.02 -14.21
C ASN A 675 -8.72 35.92 -12.97
N VAL A 676 -9.14 37.17 -13.13
CA VAL A 676 -9.37 38.11 -12.01
C VAL A 676 -10.88 38.32 -11.83
N ARG A 677 -11.38 38.10 -10.61
CA ARG A 677 -12.75 38.50 -10.24
C ARG A 677 -12.72 39.96 -9.79
N TRP A 678 -13.83 40.68 -9.95
CA TRP A 678 -13.88 42.11 -9.62
C TRP A 678 -15.03 42.36 -8.64
N LEU A 679 -14.79 43.18 -7.62
CA LEU A 679 -15.81 43.63 -6.68
C LEU A 679 -15.92 45.15 -6.69
N ASP A 680 -17.15 45.67 -6.69
CA ASP A 680 -17.37 47.11 -6.68
C ASP A 680 -16.78 47.76 -5.41
N SER A 681 -16.02 48.85 -5.58
CA SER A 681 -15.42 49.62 -4.48
C SER A 681 -16.43 50.08 -3.43
N LYS A 682 -17.72 50.26 -3.80
CA LYS A 682 -18.79 50.67 -2.88
C LYS A 682 -19.06 49.67 -1.75
N TYR A 683 -18.69 48.40 -1.93
CA TYR A 683 -18.87 47.38 -0.91
C TYR A 683 -17.91 47.53 0.27
N PHE A 684 -16.86 48.34 0.14
CA PHE A 684 -15.81 48.46 1.13
C PHE A 684 -15.91 49.73 1.99
N LYS A 685 -15.61 49.60 3.28
CA LYS A 685 -15.51 50.68 4.28
C LYS A 685 -14.37 51.63 3.89
N ARG A 686 -14.54 52.92 4.20
CA ARG A 686 -13.51 53.96 3.97
C ARG A 686 -12.20 53.67 4.73
N THR A 687 -12.27 52.86 5.79
CA THR A 687 -11.11 52.40 6.58
C THR A 687 -10.14 51.52 5.78
N LEU A 688 -10.58 50.88 4.68
CA LEU A 688 -9.71 50.07 3.82
C LEU A 688 -8.59 50.90 3.20
N LYS A 689 -8.93 52.07 2.64
CA LYS A 689 -7.97 52.99 2.04
C LYS A 689 -6.92 53.45 3.05
N GLN A 690 -7.36 53.76 4.28
CA GLN A 690 -6.45 54.20 5.34
C GLN A 690 -5.51 53.06 5.78
N ALA A 691 -6.02 51.83 5.90
CA ALA A 691 -5.19 50.68 6.21
C ALA A 691 -4.16 50.38 5.11
N LEU A 692 -4.55 50.47 3.83
CA LEU A 692 -3.64 50.30 2.69
C LEU A 692 -2.53 51.35 2.68
N LYS A 693 -2.86 52.62 2.97
CA LYS A 693 -1.87 53.71 3.06
C LYS A 693 -0.89 53.47 4.20
N ASN A 694 -1.38 53.15 5.39
CA ASN A 694 -0.53 52.85 6.54
C ASN A 694 0.44 51.70 6.23
N ASP A 695 -0.02 50.61 5.60
CA ASP A 695 0.86 49.51 5.19
C ASP A 695 1.89 49.94 4.14
N CYS A 696 1.51 50.79 3.17
CA CYS A 696 2.48 51.34 2.20
C CYS A 696 3.57 52.15 2.91
N ASP A 697 3.19 53.04 3.83
CA ASP A 697 4.12 53.90 4.56
C ASP A 697 5.13 53.06 5.35
N ARG A 698 4.67 52.00 6.04
CA ARG A 698 5.56 51.08 6.77
C ARG A 698 6.48 50.29 5.86
N LEU A 699 5.98 49.77 4.73
CA LEU A 699 6.81 49.07 3.76
C LEU A 699 7.86 50.00 3.12
N LEU A 700 7.49 51.26 2.82
CA LEU A 700 8.40 52.27 2.29
C LEU A 700 9.44 52.71 3.33
N GLU A 701 9.07 52.79 4.61
CA GLU A 701 10.01 53.00 5.71
C GLU A 701 11.06 51.87 5.77
N ILE A 702 10.63 50.60 5.62
CA ILE A 702 11.54 49.46 5.56
C ILE A 702 12.47 49.59 4.34
N ILE A 703 11.93 49.83 3.14
CA ILE A 703 12.73 50.02 1.92
C ILE A 703 13.75 51.15 2.10
N LYS A 704 13.32 52.28 2.68
CA LYS A 704 14.18 53.44 2.97
C LYS A 704 15.28 53.11 3.97
N PHE A 705 14.97 52.36 5.02
CA PHE A 705 15.93 51.90 6.02
C PHE A 705 16.99 50.99 5.39
N CYS A 706 16.58 50.07 4.51
CA CYS A 706 17.48 49.14 3.83
C CYS A 706 18.39 49.84 2.80
N GLY A 707 17.92 50.96 2.22
CA GLY A 707 18.70 51.78 1.31
C GLY A 707 19.04 51.08 -0.01
N VAL A 708 20.24 51.38 -0.54
CA VAL A 708 20.70 50.86 -1.83
C VAL A 708 21.31 49.47 -1.66
N TRP A 709 20.75 48.47 -2.35
CA TRP A 709 21.31 47.12 -2.37
C TRP A 709 22.56 47.06 -3.25
N LYS A 710 23.71 46.70 -2.66
CA LYS A 710 25.01 46.63 -3.32
C LYS A 710 25.41 45.18 -3.52
N ALA A 711 25.36 44.68 -4.76
CA ALA A 711 25.67 43.28 -5.05
C ALA A 711 27.11 42.85 -4.69
N ARG A 712 28.05 43.80 -4.60
CA ARG A 712 29.43 43.53 -4.14
C ARG A 712 29.53 43.23 -2.66
N LYS A 713 28.58 43.69 -1.84
CA LYS A 713 28.51 43.45 -0.39
C LYS A 713 27.58 42.28 -0.03
N ASP A 714 27.08 41.55 -1.03
CA ASP A 714 26.22 40.39 -0.81
C ASP A 714 27.11 39.16 -0.56
N GLU A 715 27.37 38.87 0.71
CA GLU A 715 28.32 37.82 1.09
C GLU A 715 27.84 36.42 0.72
N LYS A 716 26.52 36.20 0.64
CA LYS A 716 25.93 34.95 0.16
C LYS A 716 26.26 34.74 -1.33
N LEU A 717 26.05 35.75 -2.16
CA LEU A 717 26.41 35.74 -3.58
C LEU A 717 27.94 35.66 -3.79
N ASN A 718 28.72 36.36 -2.97
CA ASN A 718 30.19 36.30 -3.06
C ASN A 718 30.73 34.92 -2.68
N THR A 719 30.13 34.27 -1.69
CA THR A 719 30.46 32.89 -1.31
C THR A 719 30.11 31.90 -2.41
N LEU A 720 28.95 32.06 -3.07
CA LEU A 720 28.60 31.30 -4.26
C LEU A 720 29.62 31.50 -5.40
N PHE A 721 30.02 32.75 -5.65
CA PHE A 721 31.01 33.05 -6.69
C PHE A 721 32.37 32.42 -6.41
N ARG A 722 32.88 32.50 -5.16
CA ARG A 722 34.13 31.82 -4.76
C ARG A 722 34.03 30.30 -4.97
N LEU A 723 32.91 29.71 -4.57
CA LEU A 723 32.69 28.27 -4.74
C LEU A 723 32.76 27.84 -6.22
N ILE A 724 32.12 28.60 -7.11
CA ILE A 724 32.09 28.32 -8.55
C ILE A 724 33.44 28.63 -9.22
N ASN A 725 34.08 29.74 -8.86
CA ASN A 725 35.25 30.25 -9.59
C ASN A 725 36.58 29.69 -9.07
N GLU A 726 36.68 29.39 -7.78
CA GLU A 726 37.92 28.93 -7.14
C GLU A 726 37.92 27.42 -6.94
N LYS A 727 36.84 26.87 -6.34
CA LYS A 727 36.80 25.44 -5.97
C LYS A 727 36.38 24.53 -7.12
N HIS A 728 35.38 24.92 -7.89
CA HIS A 728 34.75 24.07 -8.92
C HIS A 728 34.89 24.65 -10.34
N LYS A 729 36.04 25.26 -10.64
CA LYS A 729 36.27 26.13 -11.80
C LYS A 729 35.93 25.52 -13.17
N ASP A 730 36.16 24.22 -13.35
CA ASP A 730 36.03 23.54 -14.65
C ASP A 730 34.88 22.51 -14.64
N GLU A 731 34.11 22.43 -13.56
CA GLU A 731 33.05 21.44 -13.37
C GLU A 731 31.67 22.00 -13.71
N LYS A 732 30.76 21.12 -14.14
CA LYS A 732 29.35 21.46 -14.40
C LYS A 732 28.56 21.55 -13.10
N ILE A 733 27.83 22.66 -12.92
CA ILE A 733 27.14 23.01 -11.67
C ILE A 733 25.69 23.40 -11.97
N ILE A 734 24.75 22.82 -11.23
CA ILE A 734 23.36 23.30 -11.21
C ILE A 734 23.04 23.99 -9.89
N ILE A 735 22.47 25.19 -9.97
CA ILE A 735 22.11 26.02 -8.82
C ILE A 735 20.60 26.14 -8.77
N PHE A 736 19.99 25.65 -7.69
CA PHE A 736 18.56 25.74 -7.45
C PHE A 736 18.21 26.84 -6.45
N THR A 737 17.12 27.55 -6.74
CA THR A 737 16.49 28.52 -5.85
C THR A 737 14.97 28.42 -5.97
N GLN A 738 14.20 28.74 -4.92
CA GLN A 738 12.75 28.74 -5.02
C GLN A 738 12.19 29.87 -5.90
N TYR A 739 12.88 31.01 -5.97
CA TYR A 739 12.31 32.24 -6.54
C TYR A 739 13.01 32.65 -7.83
N SER A 740 12.22 32.97 -8.87
CA SER A 740 12.70 33.41 -10.18
C SER A 740 13.53 34.70 -10.10
N ASP A 741 13.13 35.64 -9.23
CA ASP A 741 13.89 36.88 -9.00
C ASP A 741 15.31 36.61 -8.49
N THR A 742 15.46 35.63 -7.59
CA THR A 742 16.77 35.20 -7.10
C THR A 742 17.58 34.56 -8.22
N ALA A 743 16.95 33.69 -9.02
CA ALA A 743 17.62 33.02 -10.15
C ALA A 743 18.20 34.04 -11.16
N LYS A 744 17.37 35.01 -11.56
CA LYS A 744 17.77 36.11 -12.47
C LYS A 744 18.87 36.99 -11.88
N TYR A 745 18.76 37.30 -10.59
CA TYR A 745 19.79 38.07 -9.89
C TYR A 745 21.14 37.35 -9.90
N ILE A 746 21.17 36.08 -9.48
CA ILE A 746 22.39 35.25 -9.49
C ILE A 746 22.96 35.19 -10.90
N HIS A 747 22.14 34.85 -11.90
CA HIS A 747 22.55 34.77 -13.30
C HIS A 747 23.22 36.06 -13.78
N THR A 748 22.55 37.20 -13.61
CA THR A 748 23.05 38.50 -14.03
C THR A 748 24.38 38.85 -13.34
N GLN A 749 24.46 38.56 -12.04
CA GLN A 749 25.61 38.90 -11.21
C GLN A 749 26.82 38.00 -11.44
N LEU A 750 26.62 36.71 -11.73
CA LEU A 750 27.70 35.78 -12.09
C LEU A 750 28.23 36.09 -13.49
N LYS A 751 27.35 36.39 -14.45
CA LYS A 751 27.72 36.81 -15.81
C LYS A 751 28.60 38.06 -15.79
N LYS A 752 28.22 39.07 -14.98
CA LYS A 752 29.00 40.30 -14.78
C LYS A 752 30.36 40.07 -14.10
N ARG A 753 30.50 39.01 -13.30
CA ARG A 753 31.77 38.62 -12.67
C ARG A 753 32.66 37.73 -13.56
N GLY A 754 32.28 37.51 -14.82
CA GLY A 754 33.11 36.83 -15.82
C GLY A 754 32.77 35.35 -16.06
N ILE A 755 31.66 34.83 -15.54
CA ILE A 755 31.21 33.47 -15.87
C ILE A 755 30.50 33.50 -17.23
N THR A 756 31.08 32.87 -18.26
CA THR A 756 30.63 32.97 -19.66
C THR A 756 29.64 31.88 -20.08
N HIS A 757 29.86 30.63 -19.68
CA HIS A 757 29.01 29.47 -20.03
C HIS A 757 27.89 29.26 -18.99
N LEU A 758 26.98 30.23 -18.91
CA LEU A 758 25.95 30.33 -17.87
C LEU A 758 24.59 30.70 -18.46
N GLU A 759 23.52 30.02 -18.03
CA GLU A 759 22.13 30.36 -18.35
C GLU A 759 21.19 30.26 -17.15
N CYS A 760 20.00 30.87 -17.27
CA CYS A 760 18.94 30.87 -16.26
C CYS A 760 17.68 30.18 -16.78
N VAL A 761 17.04 29.34 -15.96
CA VAL A 761 15.76 28.69 -16.27
C VAL A 761 14.71 28.99 -15.19
N THR A 762 13.58 29.55 -15.61
CA THR A 762 12.43 29.92 -14.77
C THR A 762 11.13 29.40 -15.40
N GLY A 763 9.99 29.58 -14.72
CA GLY A 763 8.67 29.15 -15.22
C GLY A 763 8.29 29.78 -16.56
N ALA A 764 8.72 31.03 -16.78
CA ALA A 764 8.48 31.79 -18.00
C ALA A 764 9.48 31.50 -19.13
N SER A 765 10.48 30.63 -18.90
CA SER A 765 11.44 30.28 -19.95
C SER A 765 10.73 29.54 -21.09
N ALA A 766 10.77 30.10 -22.31
CA ALA A 766 10.04 29.56 -23.45
C ALA A 766 10.49 28.14 -23.88
N ASN A 767 11.77 27.81 -23.71
CA ASN A 767 12.30 26.49 -24.04
C ASN A 767 13.37 25.99 -23.04
N PRO A 768 12.94 25.46 -21.88
CA PRO A 768 13.84 24.89 -20.88
C PRO A 768 14.64 23.69 -21.41
N THR A 769 14.04 22.89 -22.31
CA THR A 769 14.65 21.68 -22.86
C THR A 769 15.92 21.97 -23.64
N HIS A 770 15.93 23.03 -24.46
CA HIS A 770 17.12 23.41 -25.22
C HIS A 770 18.30 23.81 -24.32
N ILE A 771 18.02 24.47 -23.18
CA ILE A 771 19.06 24.83 -22.19
C ILE A 771 19.62 23.57 -21.53
N VAL A 772 18.74 22.62 -21.17
CA VAL A 772 19.15 21.32 -20.62
C VAL A 772 19.98 20.52 -21.62
N GLU A 773 19.62 20.50 -22.89
CA GLU A 773 20.36 19.81 -23.96
C GLU A 773 21.77 20.39 -24.17
N ARG A 774 21.97 21.70 -23.95
CA ARG A 774 23.31 22.33 -23.95
C ARG A 774 24.10 22.09 -22.66
N PHE A 775 23.42 21.95 -21.53
CA PHE A 775 24.05 21.70 -20.23
C PHE A 775 24.42 20.23 -20.03
N SER A 776 23.55 19.30 -20.38
CA SER A 776 23.71 17.85 -20.19
C SER A 776 23.48 17.06 -21.48
N PRO A 777 24.23 17.32 -22.56
CA PRO A 777 24.00 16.72 -23.87
C PRO A 777 24.14 15.19 -23.88
N VAL A 778 25.04 14.61 -23.07
CA VAL A 778 25.30 13.15 -23.08
C VAL A 778 24.10 12.41 -22.48
N SER A 779 23.66 12.83 -21.29
CA SER A 779 22.50 12.22 -20.61
C SER A 779 21.18 12.42 -21.34
N ASN A 780 21.09 13.42 -22.22
CA ASN A 780 19.93 13.67 -23.07
C ASN A 780 20.06 13.08 -24.49
N LYS A 781 21.13 12.33 -24.78
CA LYS A 781 21.41 11.69 -26.09
C LYS A 781 21.39 12.67 -27.27
N VAL A 782 21.87 13.90 -27.07
CA VAL A 782 21.91 14.94 -28.13
C VAL A 782 22.93 14.55 -29.20
N THR A 783 22.52 14.55 -30.47
CA THR A 783 23.38 14.21 -31.62
C THR A 783 23.27 15.24 -32.76
N PRO A 784 24.38 15.83 -33.23
CA PRO A 784 25.73 15.75 -32.66
C PRO A 784 25.81 16.42 -31.28
N ILE A 785 26.71 15.96 -30.43
CA ILE A 785 26.99 16.61 -29.14
C ILE A 785 27.52 18.03 -29.43
N PRO A 786 26.99 19.09 -28.78
CA PRO A 786 27.49 20.45 -28.96
C PRO A 786 28.99 20.55 -28.64
N ALA A 787 29.72 21.38 -29.39
CA ALA A 787 31.14 21.64 -29.09
C ALA A 787 31.29 22.18 -27.66
N GLU A 788 32.44 21.94 -27.01
CA GLU A 788 32.64 22.32 -25.60
C GLU A 788 32.34 23.81 -25.33
N ASN A 789 32.67 24.70 -26.27
CA ASN A 789 32.39 26.13 -26.16
C ASN A 789 30.88 26.48 -26.25
N ASP A 790 30.07 25.63 -26.87
CA ASP A 790 28.61 25.83 -26.99
C ASP A 790 27.85 25.22 -25.82
N GLN A 791 28.50 24.33 -25.06
CA GLN A 791 27.95 23.73 -23.86
C GLN A 791 27.89 24.71 -22.70
N LEU A 792 26.95 24.48 -21.80
CA LEU A 792 26.79 25.26 -20.59
C LEU A 792 27.55 24.58 -19.45
N ARG A 793 28.21 25.40 -18.62
CA ARG A 793 28.92 24.95 -17.42
C ARG A 793 28.08 25.17 -16.17
N VAL A 794 27.37 26.29 -16.09
CA VAL A 794 26.54 26.64 -14.92
C VAL A 794 25.11 26.89 -15.37
N VAL A 795 24.15 26.28 -14.69
CA VAL A 795 22.73 26.58 -14.89
C VAL A 795 22.13 27.00 -13.56
N VAL A 796 21.49 28.16 -13.55
CA VAL A 796 20.69 28.63 -12.41
C VAL A 796 19.23 28.36 -12.72
N SER A 797 18.52 27.68 -11.85
CA SER A 797 17.14 27.29 -12.10
C SER A 797 16.25 27.46 -10.89
N THR A 798 14.98 27.74 -11.14
CA THR A 798 13.94 27.44 -10.16
C THR A 798 13.64 25.94 -10.11
N ASP A 799 12.64 25.52 -9.32
CA ASP A 799 12.18 24.13 -9.27
C ASP A 799 11.60 23.61 -10.61
N VAL A 800 11.58 24.40 -11.68
CA VAL A 800 11.20 23.96 -13.04
C VAL A 800 12.08 22.81 -13.55
N LEU A 801 13.38 22.84 -13.24
CA LEU A 801 14.31 21.75 -13.58
C LEU A 801 14.45 20.69 -12.47
N SER A 802 13.75 20.84 -11.34
CA SER A 802 13.79 19.81 -10.27
C SER A 802 12.90 18.61 -10.59
N GLU A 803 12.13 18.69 -11.69
CA GLU A 803 11.29 17.63 -12.25
C GLU A 803 11.55 17.44 -13.77
N GLY A 804 11.33 16.23 -14.28
CA GLY A 804 11.34 15.94 -15.72
C GLY A 804 12.63 15.93 -16.52
N GLN A 805 13.75 16.39 -15.98
CA GLN A 805 14.97 16.59 -16.77
C GLN A 805 16.10 15.64 -16.37
N ASN A 806 16.94 15.27 -17.35
CA ASN A 806 18.16 14.50 -17.18
C ASN A 806 19.34 15.47 -17.08
N LEU A 807 20.04 15.47 -15.94
CA LEU A 807 21.11 16.42 -15.61
C LEU A 807 22.40 15.71 -15.15
N GLN A 808 22.56 14.43 -15.49
CA GLN A 808 23.64 13.57 -14.97
C GLN A 808 25.04 13.92 -15.51
N ASP A 809 25.17 14.80 -16.52
CA ASP A 809 26.48 15.31 -16.94
C ASP A 809 27.10 16.23 -15.88
N ALA A 810 26.29 16.76 -14.97
CA ALA A 810 26.77 17.42 -13.76
C ALA A 810 26.87 16.41 -12.62
N HIS A 811 27.65 16.74 -11.59
CA HIS A 811 27.68 15.99 -10.33
C HIS A 811 27.63 16.93 -9.11
N ILE A 812 27.44 18.24 -9.34
CA ILE A 812 27.40 19.27 -8.31
C ILE A 812 26.04 19.96 -8.32
N VAL A 813 25.31 19.83 -7.22
CA VAL A 813 24.02 20.47 -6.98
C VAL A 813 24.19 21.50 -5.87
N ILE A 814 23.81 22.75 -6.13
CA ILE A 814 23.84 23.82 -5.13
C ILE A 814 22.42 24.30 -4.85
N ASN A 815 21.93 24.10 -3.64
CA ASN A 815 20.71 24.70 -3.13
C ASN A 815 21.06 26.07 -2.55
N TYR A 816 20.73 27.14 -3.28
CA TYR A 816 20.99 28.51 -2.82
C TYR A 816 20.04 28.93 -1.69
N ASP A 817 18.87 28.30 -1.60
CA ASP A 817 17.94 28.43 -0.50
C ASP A 817 17.33 27.07 -0.13
N LEU A 818 16.86 26.97 1.10
CA LEU A 818 16.22 25.77 1.61
C LEU A 818 14.71 25.83 1.34
N PRO A 819 14.13 24.82 0.67
CA PRO A 819 12.71 24.78 0.41
C PRO A 819 11.88 24.54 1.68
N TRP A 820 10.57 24.77 1.61
CA TRP A 820 9.63 24.44 2.70
C TRP A 820 9.42 22.94 2.90
N ALA A 821 9.57 22.16 1.83
CA ALA A 821 9.36 20.73 1.82
C ALA A 821 10.67 20.05 1.40
N ILE A 822 11.16 19.12 2.22
CA ILE A 822 12.44 18.43 2.02
C ILE A 822 12.48 17.63 0.73
N ILE A 823 11.34 17.09 0.31
CA ILE A 823 11.22 16.37 -0.96
C ILE A 823 11.75 17.18 -2.15
N ARG A 824 11.68 18.52 -2.12
CA ARG A 824 12.27 19.35 -3.18
C ARG A 824 13.80 19.17 -3.27
N LEU A 825 14.51 19.05 -2.16
CA LEU A 825 15.96 18.79 -2.14
C LEU A 825 16.32 17.42 -2.72
N ILE A 826 15.52 16.40 -2.39
CA ILE A 826 15.68 15.03 -2.88
C ILE A 826 15.39 14.99 -4.38
N GLN A 827 14.31 15.64 -4.83
CA GLN A 827 13.96 15.75 -6.24
C GLN A 827 15.05 16.46 -7.06
N ARG A 828 15.60 17.58 -6.55
CA ARG A 828 16.72 18.32 -7.19
C ARG A 828 17.94 17.43 -7.37
N THR A 829 18.33 16.73 -6.30
CA THR A 829 19.50 15.84 -6.30
C THR A 829 19.30 14.63 -7.19
N GLY A 830 18.10 14.04 -7.16
CA GLY A 830 17.72 12.91 -8.00
C GLY A 830 17.59 13.22 -9.50
N ARG A 831 17.81 14.47 -9.94
CA ARG A 831 18.01 14.78 -11.38
C ARG A 831 19.44 14.53 -11.85
N VAL A 832 20.38 14.60 -10.91
CA VAL A 832 21.81 14.40 -11.12
C VAL A 832 22.23 12.98 -10.75
N ASP A 833 21.74 12.50 -9.60
CA ASP A 833 21.95 11.14 -9.13
C ASP A 833 20.91 10.18 -9.71
N ARG A 834 21.19 9.71 -10.94
CA ARG A 834 20.39 8.71 -11.66
C ARG A 834 21.29 7.63 -12.23
N ILE A 835 20.67 6.54 -12.68
CA ILE A 835 21.33 5.54 -13.51
C ILE A 835 21.97 6.25 -14.72
N GLY A 836 23.25 5.96 -14.96
CA GLY A 836 24.08 6.62 -15.97
C GLY A 836 24.98 7.75 -15.44
N GLN A 837 24.93 8.09 -14.15
CA GLN A 837 25.89 9.00 -13.54
C GLN A 837 27.32 8.43 -13.62
N LEU A 838 28.26 9.21 -14.14
CA LEU A 838 29.64 8.79 -14.40
C LEU A 838 30.60 9.13 -13.26
N SER A 839 30.28 10.17 -12.48
CA SER A 839 31.04 10.57 -11.29
C SER A 839 30.83 9.56 -10.16
N ASP A 840 31.88 9.27 -9.40
CA ASP A 840 31.78 8.43 -8.19
C ASP A 840 31.10 9.17 -7.03
N GLN A 841 31.07 10.51 -7.10
CA GLN A 841 30.53 11.37 -6.04
C GLN A 841 29.56 12.42 -6.60
N VAL A 842 28.45 12.63 -5.90
CA VAL A 842 27.51 13.73 -6.16
C VAL A 842 27.59 14.72 -5.00
N LEU A 843 28.08 15.93 -5.25
CA LEU A 843 28.25 16.96 -4.24
C LEU A 843 26.97 17.78 -4.09
N CYS A 844 26.38 17.76 -2.89
CA CYS A 844 25.13 18.45 -2.59
C CYS A 844 25.37 19.61 -1.63
N TYR A 845 25.62 20.79 -2.19
CA TYR A 845 25.82 22.01 -1.43
C TYR A 845 24.48 22.64 -1.01
N SER A 846 24.36 23.06 0.23
CA SER A 846 23.15 23.74 0.73
C SER A 846 23.53 24.99 1.54
N PHE A 847 23.06 26.15 1.10
CA PHE A 847 23.21 27.41 1.82
C PHE A 847 22.23 27.47 2.99
N PHE A 848 22.75 27.76 4.18
CA PHE A 848 21.92 27.97 5.36
C PHE A 848 21.50 29.42 5.51
N PRO A 849 20.31 29.69 6.08
CA PRO A 849 19.94 31.05 6.45
C PRO A 849 20.95 31.64 7.43
N ALA A 850 21.17 32.95 7.37
CA ALA A 850 21.92 33.64 8.40
C ALA A 850 21.25 33.44 9.78
N GLU A 851 22.04 33.39 10.85
CA GLU A 851 21.54 33.05 12.19
C GLU A 851 20.36 33.93 12.65
N GLY A 852 20.37 35.23 12.28
CA GLY A 852 19.29 36.16 12.60
C GLY A 852 17.97 35.80 11.93
N VAL A 853 17.99 35.49 10.62
CA VAL A 853 16.81 35.05 9.85
C VAL A 853 16.29 33.71 10.39
N GLU A 854 17.21 32.82 10.73
CA GLU A 854 16.87 31.50 11.25
C GLU A 854 16.19 31.53 12.62
N ARG A 855 16.58 32.46 13.52
CA ARG A 855 15.87 32.67 14.81
C ARG A 855 14.39 33.04 14.61
N ILE A 856 14.07 33.69 13.49
CA ILE A 856 12.72 34.19 13.17
C ILE A 856 11.87 33.09 12.54
N ILE A 857 12.35 32.47 11.46
CA ILE A 857 11.56 31.50 10.70
C ILE A 857 11.55 30.13 11.40
N ARG A 858 12.56 29.87 12.24
CA ARG A 858 12.86 28.56 12.84
C ARG A 858 12.86 27.47 11.78
N LEU A 859 13.49 27.76 10.64
CA LEU A 859 13.37 26.93 9.46
C LEU A 859 13.93 25.54 9.72
N ARG A 860 15.08 25.46 10.39
CA ARG A 860 15.71 24.17 10.74
C ARG A 860 14.81 23.35 11.65
N GLN A 861 14.22 23.97 12.67
CA GLN A 861 13.30 23.29 13.58
C GLN A 861 12.07 22.77 12.82
N ARG A 862 11.42 23.59 12.00
CA ARG A 862 10.24 23.15 11.22
C ARG A 862 10.55 22.07 10.19
N LEU A 863 11.74 22.12 9.57
CA LEU A 863 12.19 21.06 8.66
C LEU A 863 12.47 19.78 9.43
N THR A 864 13.08 19.88 10.62
CA THR A 864 13.33 18.75 11.53
C THR A 864 12.02 18.08 11.96
N ASP A 865 11.07 18.87 12.47
CA ASP A 865 9.77 18.38 12.93
C ASP A 865 9.04 17.65 11.80
N ARG A 866 9.05 18.21 10.58
CA ARG A 866 8.47 17.58 9.39
C ARG A 866 9.19 16.32 8.92
N ILE A 867 10.49 16.19 9.16
CA ILE A 867 11.23 14.97 8.82
C ILE A 867 10.85 13.87 9.79
N ASN A 868 10.78 14.17 11.09
CA ASN A 868 10.39 13.19 12.10
C ASN A 868 8.94 12.71 11.87
N GLU A 869 8.03 13.63 11.53
CA GLU A 869 6.65 13.27 11.16
C GLU A 869 6.54 12.43 9.87
N ASN A 870 7.39 12.69 8.86
CA ASN A 870 7.39 11.92 7.62
C ASN A 870 8.16 10.61 7.73
N ALA A 871 9.19 10.55 8.56
CA ALA A 871 10.02 9.37 8.82
C ALA A 871 9.20 8.18 9.35
N ASP A 872 8.28 8.45 10.29
CA ASP A 872 7.40 7.43 10.87
C ASP A 872 6.49 6.77 9.81
N VAL A 873 6.26 7.46 8.69
CA VAL A 873 5.30 7.10 7.63
C VAL A 873 5.97 6.64 6.33
N VAL A 874 7.05 7.30 5.90
CA VAL A 874 7.75 7.10 4.62
C VAL A 874 8.92 6.12 4.74
N GLY A 875 9.43 5.89 5.95
CA GLY A 875 10.56 5.02 6.24
C GLY A 875 11.89 5.75 6.53
N SER A 876 12.85 4.98 7.04
CA SER A 876 14.17 5.34 7.54
C SER A 876 15.20 5.82 6.52
N ASP A 877 14.99 5.59 5.23
CA ASP A 877 15.85 6.14 4.15
C ASP A 877 15.93 7.69 4.19
N GLU A 878 15.00 8.35 4.90
CA GLU A 878 14.90 9.80 5.03
C GLU A 878 14.90 10.33 6.49
N ILE A 879 15.19 9.50 7.51
CA ILE A 879 15.27 9.94 8.94
C ILE A 879 16.52 10.76 9.16
N PHE A 880 16.40 12.09 9.24
CA PHE A 880 17.54 12.93 9.54
C PHE A 880 17.13 14.25 10.19
N PHE A 881 17.12 14.38 11.51
CA PHE A 881 17.56 15.62 12.18
C PHE A 881 17.51 15.46 13.71
N GLU A 882 18.68 15.54 14.37
CA GLU A 882 18.81 16.01 15.76
C GLU A 882 19.79 17.18 15.82
N GLY A 883 19.31 18.41 15.58
CA GLY A 883 19.94 19.66 16.05
C GLY A 883 21.32 20.19 15.59
N ASN A 884 22.10 19.64 14.62
CA ASN A 884 23.43 20.17 14.25
C ASN A 884 23.79 20.09 12.73
N SER A 885 24.85 20.81 12.31
CA SER A 885 25.39 20.84 10.93
C SER A 885 25.83 19.47 10.38
N GLN A 886 26.00 18.49 11.26
CA GLN A 886 26.21 17.07 10.94
C GLN A 886 24.97 16.39 10.34
N ASN A 887 23.77 16.94 10.51
CA ASN A 887 22.52 16.26 10.13
C ASN A 887 22.19 16.33 8.63
N LEU A 888 22.62 17.39 7.95
CA LEU A 888 22.63 17.38 6.49
C LEU A 888 23.69 16.43 5.95
N MET A 889 24.76 16.19 6.73
CA MET A 889 25.72 15.14 6.38
C MET A 889 25.05 13.79 6.34
N ASP A 890 24.11 13.54 7.24
CA ASP A 890 23.37 12.30 7.26
C ASP A 890 22.25 12.29 6.18
N ILE A 891 21.53 13.40 5.89
CA ILE A 891 20.49 13.48 4.79
C ILE A 891 20.96 12.95 3.43
N TYR A 892 22.24 13.13 3.14
CA TYR A 892 22.81 12.70 1.88
C TYR A 892 23.84 11.57 2.07
N ASN A 893 24.49 11.41 3.22
CA ASN A 893 25.31 10.23 3.48
C ASN A 893 24.46 9.10 4.09
N GLU A 894 24.28 8.05 3.31
CA GLU A 894 23.92 6.70 3.77
C GLU A 894 24.95 6.20 4.81
N LYS A 895 24.87 6.63 6.08
CA LYS A 895 25.76 6.09 7.12
C LYS A 895 25.36 4.66 7.45
N ASN A 896 26.11 3.74 6.86
CA ASN A 896 26.21 2.32 7.22
C ASN A 896 26.22 2.11 8.75
N GLY A 897 25.28 1.31 9.25
CA GLY A 897 25.51 0.48 10.45
C GLY A 897 24.85 0.88 11.77
N VAL A 898 23.88 1.82 11.82
CA VAL A 898 23.13 2.08 13.07
C VAL A 898 21.66 1.62 13.00
N LEU A 899 21.12 1.36 11.80
CA LEU A 899 19.71 1.01 11.60
C LEU A 899 19.48 -0.04 10.50
N ASP A 900 20.41 -1.00 10.33
CA ASP A 900 20.22 -2.16 9.41
C ASP A 900 18.96 -2.99 9.76
N ASP A 901 18.33 -2.71 10.90
CA ASP A 901 17.13 -3.39 11.39
C ASP A 901 15.80 -2.74 10.94
N ASP A 902 15.75 -1.46 10.56
CA ASP A 902 14.46 -0.75 10.34
C ASP A 902 14.11 -0.44 8.86
N ASP A 903 15.06 -0.55 7.93
CA ASP A 903 14.84 -0.33 6.48
C ASP A 903 13.92 -1.38 5.81
N GLU A 904 13.60 -2.44 6.54
CA GLU A 904 12.90 -3.61 6.06
C GLU A 904 11.38 -3.41 5.82
N GLY A 905 10.81 -2.30 6.31
CA GLY A 905 9.40 -1.94 6.14
C GLY A 905 9.06 -1.18 4.86
N GLU A 906 10.06 -0.73 4.09
CA GLU A 906 9.89 0.20 2.95
C GLU A 906 9.69 -0.46 1.59
N VAL A 907 10.09 -1.73 1.49
CA VAL A 907 9.96 -2.52 0.28
C VAL A 907 8.64 -3.29 0.36
N ASP A 908 7.91 -3.32 -0.74
CA ASP A 908 6.72 -4.17 -0.85
C ASP A 908 7.05 -5.60 -0.37
N LEU A 909 6.24 -6.10 0.58
CA LEU A 909 6.43 -7.40 1.22
C LEU A 909 6.50 -8.53 0.19
N SER A 910 5.70 -8.45 -0.88
CA SER A 910 5.69 -9.48 -1.92
C SER A 910 7.02 -9.53 -2.67
N SER A 911 7.60 -8.35 -2.94
CA SER A 911 8.92 -8.18 -3.56
C SER A 911 10.05 -8.67 -2.65
N LYS A 912 9.99 -8.33 -1.35
CA LYS A 912 10.95 -8.81 -0.34
C LYS A 912 10.90 -10.33 -0.19
N ALA A 913 9.71 -10.89 0.00
CA ALA A 913 9.50 -12.33 0.10
C ALA A 913 9.98 -13.07 -1.17
N TYR A 914 9.74 -12.49 -2.35
CA TYR A 914 10.22 -13.05 -3.61
C TYR A 914 11.74 -13.08 -3.66
N GLN A 915 12.39 -12.01 -3.21
CA GLN A 915 13.85 -11.92 -3.21
C GLN A 915 14.47 -12.90 -2.21
N ILE A 916 13.89 -13.06 -1.01
CA ILE A 916 14.30 -14.08 -0.03
C ILE A 916 14.23 -15.47 -0.66
N TRP A 917 13.09 -15.81 -1.29
CA TRP A 917 12.89 -17.08 -1.97
C TRP A 917 13.89 -17.28 -3.13
N LYS A 918 14.10 -16.25 -3.95
CA LYS A 918 15.01 -16.31 -5.10
C LYS A 918 16.46 -16.48 -4.66
N ASN A 919 16.95 -15.65 -3.74
CA ASN A 919 18.32 -15.75 -3.21
C ASN A 919 18.59 -17.15 -2.62
N ALA A 920 17.64 -17.68 -1.84
CA ALA A 920 17.76 -19.01 -1.27
C ALA A 920 17.81 -20.11 -2.35
N THR A 921 16.96 -20.03 -3.36
CA THR A 921 16.88 -21.04 -4.42
C THR A 921 17.96 -20.92 -5.50
N ASP A 922 18.55 -19.74 -5.67
CA ASP A 922 19.72 -19.53 -6.51
C ASP A 922 20.99 -20.05 -5.79
N ALA A 923 21.06 -19.91 -4.47
CA ALA A 923 22.14 -20.50 -3.66
C ALA A 923 22.02 -22.03 -3.52
N ASN A 924 20.79 -22.57 -3.38
CA ASN A 924 20.53 -24.01 -3.33
C ASN A 924 19.30 -24.38 -4.21
N PRO A 925 19.52 -24.89 -5.43
CA PRO A 925 18.44 -25.25 -6.36
C PRO A 925 17.47 -26.33 -5.86
N GLU A 926 17.88 -27.23 -4.96
CA GLU A 926 17.01 -28.30 -4.43
C GLU A 926 15.82 -27.75 -3.64
N LEU A 927 15.95 -26.53 -3.09
CA LEU A 927 14.87 -25.87 -2.36
C LEU A 927 13.64 -25.61 -3.24
N LYS A 928 13.81 -25.49 -4.58
CA LYS A 928 12.69 -25.34 -5.53
C LYS A 928 11.77 -26.56 -5.55
N THR A 929 12.27 -27.75 -5.21
CA THR A 929 11.48 -28.96 -5.08
C THR A 929 11.02 -29.22 -3.66
N ILE A 930 11.88 -28.97 -2.66
CA ILE A 930 11.60 -29.31 -1.27
C ILE A 930 10.49 -28.43 -0.68
N ILE A 931 10.62 -27.10 -0.80
CA ILE A 931 9.73 -26.17 -0.08
C ILE A 931 8.27 -26.23 -0.58
N PRO A 932 7.98 -26.27 -1.90
CA PRO A 932 6.60 -26.41 -2.38
C PRO A 932 5.99 -27.78 -2.06
N ALA A 933 6.82 -28.82 -1.87
CA ALA A 933 6.37 -30.17 -1.55
C ALA A 933 6.07 -30.38 -0.05
N LEU A 934 6.48 -29.47 0.83
CA LEU A 934 6.16 -29.53 2.25
C LEU A 934 4.63 -29.46 2.44
N SER A 935 4.07 -30.40 3.19
CA SER A 935 2.65 -30.39 3.55
C SER A 935 2.25 -29.08 4.24
N ASN A 936 1.03 -28.62 4.01
CA ASN A 936 0.44 -27.58 4.87
C ASN A 936 0.32 -28.10 6.31
N VAL A 937 0.14 -27.19 7.26
CA VAL A 937 0.10 -27.44 8.72
C VAL A 937 1.48 -27.73 9.35
N ILE A 938 2.53 -27.84 8.54
CA ILE A 938 3.89 -28.11 9.01
C ILE A 938 4.38 -27.05 10.01
N TYR A 939 5.17 -27.46 11.00
CA TYR A 939 5.70 -26.55 12.02
C TYR A 939 7.19 -26.78 12.29
N SER A 940 7.82 -25.79 12.90
CA SER A 940 9.18 -25.88 13.47
C SER A 940 9.27 -25.00 14.72
N THR A 941 10.36 -25.11 15.49
CA THR A 941 10.68 -24.21 16.59
C THR A 941 12.14 -23.77 16.47
N LYS A 942 12.41 -22.47 16.64
CA LYS A 942 13.76 -21.89 16.65
C LYS A 942 14.08 -21.21 17.98
N SER A 943 15.37 -20.96 18.18
CA SER A 943 15.87 -20.20 19.32
C SER A 943 15.54 -18.69 19.18
N THR A 944 15.38 -17.99 20.29
CA THR A 944 15.28 -16.52 20.33
C THR A 944 16.07 -15.95 21.51
N ASP A 945 16.92 -14.96 21.26
CA ASP A 945 17.77 -14.35 22.29
C ASP A 945 16.98 -13.48 23.29
N GLN A 946 15.75 -13.10 22.94
CA GLN A 946 14.89 -12.25 23.75
C GLN A 946 13.68 -13.03 24.30
N PRO A 947 13.51 -13.16 25.63
CA PRO A 947 12.36 -13.84 26.24
C PRO A 947 11.01 -13.19 25.90
N ILE A 948 11.01 -11.87 25.63
CA ILE A 948 9.82 -11.13 25.23
C ILE A 948 9.30 -11.52 23.84
N ASN A 949 10.13 -12.23 23.06
CA ASN A 949 9.80 -12.72 21.72
C ASN A 949 9.34 -14.18 21.72
N GLU A 950 9.19 -14.80 22.89
CA GLU A 950 8.68 -16.16 22.95
C GLU A 950 7.19 -16.25 22.64
N GLY A 951 6.81 -17.31 21.93
CA GLY A 951 5.44 -17.51 21.48
C GLY A 951 5.35 -18.32 20.20
N VAL A 952 4.26 -18.13 19.46
CA VAL A 952 4.00 -18.83 18.19
C VAL A 952 3.61 -17.84 17.10
N ILE A 953 4.25 -18.00 15.95
CA ILE A 953 3.88 -17.35 14.70
C ILE A 953 3.07 -18.34 13.87
N THR A 954 1.87 -17.93 13.45
CA THR A 954 0.97 -18.73 12.62
C THR A 954 0.79 -18.05 11.27
N TYR A 955 1.02 -18.79 10.18
CA TYR A 955 0.67 -18.37 8.82
C TYR A 955 -0.54 -19.17 8.34
N ALA A 956 -1.62 -18.47 8.03
CA ALA A 956 -2.88 -19.04 7.59
C ALA A 956 -3.43 -18.30 6.37
N LYS A 957 -4.27 -19.00 5.62
CA LYS A 957 -5.06 -18.43 4.53
C LYS A 957 -6.50 -18.32 4.94
N THR A 958 -7.10 -17.17 4.69
CA THR A 958 -8.54 -16.99 4.89
C THR A 958 -9.33 -17.74 3.81
N PRO A 959 -10.64 -17.94 4.02
CA PRO A 959 -11.55 -18.47 3.00
C PRO A 959 -11.54 -17.67 1.68
N SER A 960 -11.16 -16.39 1.75
CA SER A 960 -11.02 -15.47 0.61
C SER A 960 -9.64 -15.54 -0.07
N ASP A 961 -8.80 -16.54 0.25
CA ASP A 961 -7.41 -16.71 -0.23
C ASP A 961 -6.46 -15.55 0.14
N ASN A 962 -6.77 -14.79 1.20
CA ASN A 962 -5.87 -13.76 1.73
C ASN A 962 -4.85 -14.34 2.70
N ASP A 963 -3.63 -13.84 2.63
CA ASP A 963 -2.51 -14.24 3.49
C ASP A 963 -2.59 -13.53 4.85
N MET A 964 -2.69 -14.30 5.94
CA MET A 964 -2.67 -13.77 7.31
C MET A 964 -1.53 -14.36 8.13
N LEU A 965 -0.77 -13.47 8.75
CA LEU A 965 0.30 -13.78 9.68
C LEU A 965 -0.08 -13.21 11.05
N LEU A 966 0.03 -14.04 12.08
CA LEU A 966 -0.32 -13.66 13.44
C LEU A 966 0.76 -14.17 14.39
N TRP A 967 1.24 -13.27 15.26
CA TRP A 967 2.18 -13.62 16.32
C TRP A 967 1.52 -13.51 17.68
N MET A 968 1.41 -14.64 18.37
CA MET A 968 0.94 -14.75 19.75
C MET A 968 2.10 -14.97 20.71
N ASP A 969 2.01 -14.38 21.90
CA ASP A 969 2.95 -14.62 22.98
C ASP A 969 2.67 -15.96 23.69
N LYS A 970 3.50 -16.29 24.70
CA LYS A 970 3.31 -17.49 25.53
C LYS A 970 1.97 -17.55 26.30
N LYS A 971 1.34 -16.40 26.56
CA LYS A 971 0.07 -16.30 27.29
C LYS A 971 -1.14 -16.43 26.36
N GLY A 972 -0.93 -16.38 25.05
CA GLY A 972 -1.98 -16.38 24.03
C GLY A 972 -2.56 -14.99 23.76
N GLU A 973 -1.85 -13.93 24.16
CA GLU A 973 -2.15 -12.56 23.77
C GLU A 973 -1.50 -12.27 22.41
N ILE A 974 -2.19 -11.49 21.58
CA ILE A 974 -1.69 -11.14 20.26
C ILE A 974 -0.62 -10.06 20.40
N LYS A 975 0.58 -10.38 19.93
CA LYS A 975 1.70 -9.44 19.91
C LYS A 975 1.64 -8.51 18.71
N THR A 976 1.43 -9.06 17.51
CA THR A 976 1.32 -8.27 16.29
C THR A 976 0.67 -9.06 15.15
N TYR A 977 0.07 -8.33 14.21
CA TYR A 977 -0.39 -8.82 12.90
C TYR A 977 0.50 -8.34 11.75
N SER A 978 1.48 -7.47 12.04
CA SER A 978 2.36 -6.89 11.02
C SER A 978 3.17 -7.97 10.33
N GLN A 979 2.87 -8.18 9.05
CA GLN A 979 3.50 -9.25 8.28
C GLN A 979 5.00 -9.01 8.10
N SER A 980 5.43 -7.75 8.03
CA SER A 980 6.86 -7.40 7.94
C SER A 980 7.59 -7.74 9.23
N ALA A 981 7.05 -7.31 10.39
CA ALA A 981 7.63 -7.63 11.69
C ALA A 981 7.68 -9.15 11.93
N ILE A 982 6.65 -9.87 11.51
CA ILE A 982 6.58 -11.33 11.62
C ILE A 982 7.59 -12.00 10.68
N LEU A 983 7.70 -11.55 9.43
CA LEU A 983 8.66 -12.12 8.48
C LEU A 983 10.11 -11.91 8.96
N LYS A 984 10.40 -10.77 9.58
CA LYS A 984 11.68 -10.51 10.24
C LYS A 984 11.90 -11.43 11.44
N ALA A 985 10.89 -11.60 12.29
CA ALA A 985 10.95 -12.53 13.41
C ALA A 985 11.15 -13.99 12.96
N LEU A 986 10.66 -14.38 11.77
CA LEU A 986 10.89 -15.70 11.17
C LEU A 986 12.29 -15.89 10.58
N ALA A 987 13.00 -14.81 10.23
CA ALA A 987 14.28 -14.88 9.57
C ALA A 987 15.29 -15.74 10.36
N CYS A 988 15.98 -16.62 9.64
CA CYS A 988 16.98 -17.53 10.20
C CYS A 988 17.93 -18.04 9.11
N SER A 989 19.09 -18.56 9.52
CA SER A 989 20.06 -19.14 8.60
C SER A 989 19.70 -20.58 8.24
N ILE A 990 20.26 -21.10 7.14
CA ILE A 990 20.11 -22.51 6.75
C ILE A 990 20.68 -23.50 7.78
N HIS A 991 21.55 -23.02 8.67
CA HIS A 991 22.19 -23.82 9.71
C HIS A 991 21.49 -23.70 11.08
N GLU A 992 20.40 -22.94 11.18
CA GLU A 992 19.63 -22.82 12.42
C GLU A 992 19.07 -24.20 12.82
N PRO A 993 19.41 -24.72 14.01
CA PRO A 993 18.94 -26.03 14.45
C PRO A 993 17.45 -25.97 14.80
N ALA A 994 16.72 -27.04 14.44
CA ALA A 994 15.34 -27.22 14.89
C ALA A 994 15.31 -27.64 16.36
N LEU A 995 14.52 -26.93 17.17
CA LEU A 995 14.27 -27.28 18.56
C LEU A 995 12.97 -28.07 18.72
N GLU A 996 12.82 -28.75 19.84
CA GLU A 996 11.54 -29.32 20.24
C GLU A 996 10.53 -28.19 20.52
N ARG A 997 9.32 -28.36 19.99
CA ARG A 997 8.21 -27.43 20.19
C ARG A 997 7.82 -27.32 21.66
N THR A 998 7.21 -26.20 22.03
CA THR A 998 6.59 -26.05 23.35
C THR A 998 5.31 -26.91 23.47
N GLU A 999 4.96 -27.29 24.69
CA GLU A 999 3.75 -28.10 24.94
C GLU A 999 2.47 -27.40 24.46
N ASN A 1000 2.40 -26.07 24.60
CA ASN A 1000 1.23 -25.26 24.21
C ASN A 1000 1.23 -24.82 22.73
N HIS A 1001 2.17 -25.27 21.89
CA HIS A 1001 2.29 -24.82 20.49
C HIS A 1001 0.98 -24.94 19.71
N HIS A 1002 0.40 -26.14 19.63
CA HIS A 1002 -0.83 -26.39 18.89
C HIS A 1002 -2.04 -25.67 19.48
N GLU A 1003 -2.07 -25.48 20.79
CA GLU A 1003 -3.13 -24.69 21.45
C GLU A 1003 -3.07 -23.22 21.03
N LEU A 1004 -1.88 -22.63 20.97
CA LEU A 1004 -1.67 -21.25 20.50
C LEU A 1004 -1.99 -21.08 19.01
N VAL A 1005 -1.62 -22.06 18.17
CA VAL A 1005 -2.03 -22.08 16.75
C VAL A 1005 -3.56 -22.15 16.63
N GLY A 1006 -4.22 -23.01 17.42
CA GLY A 1006 -5.67 -23.11 17.47
C GLY A 1006 -6.35 -21.80 17.87
N LYS A 1007 -5.84 -21.13 18.90
CA LYS A 1007 -6.29 -19.79 19.32
C LYS A 1007 -6.08 -18.73 18.24
N SER A 1008 -4.96 -18.81 17.50
CA SER A 1008 -4.69 -17.90 16.37
C SER A 1008 -5.78 -18.01 15.30
N ILE A 1009 -6.20 -19.23 14.96
CA ILE A 1009 -7.26 -19.47 13.97
C ILE A 1009 -8.62 -19.04 14.48
N ASP A 1010 -8.93 -19.26 15.76
CA ASP A 1010 -10.18 -18.76 16.35
C ASP A 1010 -10.29 -17.24 16.27
N GLN A 1011 -9.19 -16.53 16.51
CA GLN A 1011 -9.14 -15.08 16.35
C GLN A 1011 -9.42 -14.67 14.91
N ILE A 1012 -8.72 -15.28 13.93
CA ILE A 1012 -8.90 -15.03 12.50
C ILE A 1012 -10.36 -15.28 12.07
N SER A 1013 -10.97 -16.41 12.48
CA SER A 1013 -12.36 -16.72 12.16
C SER A 1013 -13.36 -15.78 12.85
N SER A 1014 -13.07 -15.37 14.10
CA SER A 1014 -13.98 -14.52 14.88
C SER A 1014 -14.07 -13.08 14.37
N GLN A 1015 -13.02 -12.59 13.72
CA GLN A 1015 -13.00 -11.30 13.02
C GLN A 1015 -13.86 -11.29 11.75
N GLU A 1016 -14.13 -12.45 11.13
CA GLU A 1016 -14.94 -12.51 9.91
C GLU A 1016 -16.46 -12.61 10.17
N ILE A 1017 -16.87 -13.11 11.35
CA ILE A 1017 -18.25 -13.57 11.61
C ILE A 1017 -19.06 -12.62 12.53
N LYS A 1018 -18.47 -11.56 13.10
CA LYS A 1018 -19.11 -10.79 14.19
C LYS A 1018 -19.59 -9.37 13.89
N VAL A 1019 -19.98 -9.06 12.66
CA VAL A 1019 -20.72 -7.81 12.37
C VAL A 1019 -22.18 -8.13 12.04
N SER A 1020 -23.04 -8.16 13.05
CA SER A 1020 -24.49 -8.29 12.86
C SER A 1020 -25.23 -7.43 13.89
N GLY A 1021 -26.03 -6.48 13.40
CA GLY A 1021 -27.19 -5.95 14.11
C GLY A 1021 -27.05 -4.62 14.87
N THR A 1022 -26.42 -3.58 14.29
CA THR A 1022 -26.56 -2.21 14.85
C THR A 1022 -27.00 -1.21 13.77
N LEU A 1023 -28.08 -0.47 14.07
CA LEU A 1023 -28.65 0.59 13.20
C LEU A 1023 -27.89 1.93 13.30
N GLY A 1024 -26.97 2.03 14.26
CA GLY A 1024 -26.14 3.22 14.45
C GLY A 1024 -26.86 4.40 15.08
N LYS A 1025 -26.45 5.63 14.74
CA LYS A 1025 -26.93 6.87 15.39
C LYS A 1025 -28.34 7.25 14.89
N ARG A 1026 -29.16 7.88 15.74
CA ARG A 1026 -30.53 8.31 15.39
C ARG A 1026 -30.65 9.18 14.13
N PHE A 1027 -29.59 9.90 13.77
CA PHE A 1027 -29.56 10.80 12.62
C PHE A 1027 -28.99 10.15 11.35
N SER A 1028 -28.47 8.93 11.42
CA SER A 1028 -27.90 8.24 10.26
C SER A 1028 -28.98 7.89 9.24
N THR A 1029 -28.57 7.80 7.98
CA THR A 1029 -29.50 7.49 6.88
C THR A 1029 -30.12 6.11 7.08
N LYS A 1030 -29.31 5.13 7.49
CA LYS A 1030 -29.70 3.77 7.81
C LYS A 1030 -30.77 3.71 8.92
N TYR A 1031 -30.54 4.39 10.05
CA TYR A 1031 -31.52 4.45 11.14
C TYR A 1031 -32.84 5.09 10.71
N ARG A 1032 -32.77 6.22 10.01
CA ARG A 1032 -33.96 6.98 9.57
C ARG A 1032 -34.80 6.20 8.56
N ILE A 1033 -34.17 5.53 7.60
CA ILE A 1033 -34.86 4.67 6.64
C ILE A 1033 -35.47 3.48 7.37
N TYR A 1034 -34.71 2.75 8.20
CA TYR A 1034 -35.25 1.60 8.93
C TYR A 1034 -36.46 1.98 9.81
N THR A 1035 -36.38 3.11 10.52
CA THR A 1035 -37.49 3.62 11.36
C THR A 1035 -38.71 3.98 10.52
N LEU A 1036 -38.52 4.57 9.33
CA LEU A 1036 -39.59 4.90 8.39
C LEU A 1036 -40.25 3.64 7.85
N LEU A 1037 -39.46 2.64 7.43
CA LEU A 1037 -39.97 1.35 6.93
C LEU A 1037 -40.69 0.57 8.03
N GLU A 1038 -40.18 0.60 9.26
CA GLU A 1038 -40.83 -0.01 10.42
C GLU A 1038 -42.16 0.66 10.75
N ALA A 1039 -42.24 1.99 10.70
CA ALA A 1039 -43.48 2.74 10.87
C ALA A 1039 -44.49 2.40 9.76
N PHE A 1040 -44.03 2.33 8.50
CA PHE A 1040 -44.84 1.96 7.34
C PHE A 1040 -45.42 0.55 7.48
N CYS A 1041 -44.63 -0.42 7.96
CA CYS A 1041 -45.07 -1.80 8.16
C CYS A 1041 -46.05 -1.97 9.34
N LYS A 1042 -45.98 -1.09 10.36
CA LYS A 1042 -46.88 -1.10 11.52
C LYS A 1042 -48.23 -0.45 11.25
N GLU A 1043 -48.37 0.31 10.16
CA GLU A 1043 -49.59 1.03 9.82
C GLU A 1043 -50.62 0.09 9.16
N PRO A 1044 -51.82 -0.11 9.75
CA PRO A 1044 -52.78 -1.12 9.27
C PRO A 1044 -53.27 -0.92 7.83
N SER A 1045 -53.28 0.33 7.35
CA SER A 1045 -53.68 0.69 5.98
C SER A 1045 -52.70 0.21 4.91
N ASN A 1046 -51.44 -0.08 5.30
CA ASN A 1046 -50.37 -0.38 4.36
C ASN A 1046 -50.13 -1.89 4.19
N GLY A 1047 -50.94 -2.74 4.83
CA GLY A 1047 -50.77 -4.20 4.85
C GLY A 1047 -50.73 -4.88 3.47
N LEU A 1048 -51.34 -4.28 2.45
CA LEU A 1048 -51.27 -4.73 1.05
C LEU A 1048 -49.90 -4.50 0.38
N PHE A 1049 -49.10 -3.58 0.91
CA PHE A 1049 -47.80 -3.17 0.37
C PHE A 1049 -46.61 -3.77 1.14
N VAL A 1050 -46.86 -4.39 2.30
CA VAL A 1050 -45.86 -5.13 3.09
C VAL A 1050 -45.60 -6.49 2.45
N THR A 1051 -44.65 -6.51 1.52
CA THR A 1051 -44.21 -7.70 0.77
C THR A 1051 -43.07 -8.44 1.49
N GLU A 1052 -42.83 -9.72 1.16
CA GLU A 1052 -41.63 -10.43 1.67
C GLU A 1052 -40.34 -9.73 1.26
N ASP A 1053 -40.27 -9.20 0.03
CA ASP A 1053 -39.12 -8.42 -0.45
C ASP A 1053 -38.82 -7.21 0.43
N LEU A 1054 -39.85 -6.52 0.94
CA LEU A 1054 -39.68 -5.38 1.83
C LEU A 1054 -39.13 -5.81 3.19
N LYS A 1055 -39.61 -6.94 3.73
CA LYS A 1055 -39.08 -7.49 5.00
C LYS A 1055 -37.62 -7.89 4.86
N LEU A 1056 -37.28 -8.56 3.76
CA LEU A 1056 -35.90 -8.91 3.46
C LEU A 1056 -35.02 -7.66 3.26
N ALA A 1057 -35.55 -6.60 2.63
CA ALA A 1057 -34.85 -5.33 2.52
C ALA A 1057 -34.61 -4.66 3.88
N MET A 1058 -35.57 -4.73 4.79
CA MET A 1058 -35.39 -4.24 6.16
C MET A 1058 -34.34 -5.04 6.92
N ASP A 1059 -34.34 -6.37 6.77
CA ASP A 1059 -33.31 -7.24 7.35
C ASP A 1059 -31.93 -6.92 6.77
N ASP A 1060 -31.84 -6.68 5.46
CA ASP A 1060 -30.61 -6.29 4.79
C ASP A 1060 -30.08 -4.94 5.31
N ILE A 1061 -30.97 -3.96 5.47
CA ILE A 1061 -30.63 -2.64 6.03
C ILE A 1061 -30.19 -2.77 7.49
N TYR A 1062 -30.80 -3.66 8.27
CA TYR A 1062 -30.43 -3.88 9.67
C TYR A 1062 -29.04 -4.52 9.78
N ASN A 1063 -28.80 -5.59 9.02
CA ASN A 1063 -27.61 -6.43 9.13
C ASN A 1063 -26.39 -5.86 8.39
N TYR A 1064 -26.58 -5.15 7.27
CA TYR A 1064 -25.49 -4.72 6.40
C TYR A 1064 -25.42 -3.19 6.25
N PRO A 1065 -24.23 -2.62 5.99
CA PRO A 1065 -24.12 -1.22 5.61
C PRO A 1065 -24.72 -0.98 4.21
N LEU A 1066 -25.28 0.22 4.00
CA LEU A 1066 -25.80 0.64 2.71
C LEU A 1066 -24.65 0.90 1.73
N LYS A 1067 -24.84 0.60 0.44
CA LYS A 1067 -23.92 1.08 -0.59
C LYS A 1067 -23.99 2.61 -0.69
N GLU A 1068 -22.90 3.24 -1.12
CA GLU A 1068 -22.79 4.70 -1.08
C GLU A 1068 -23.84 5.39 -1.97
N ASN A 1069 -24.11 4.86 -3.18
CA ASN A 1069 -25.14 5.37 -4.08
C ASN A 1069 -26.54 5.27 -3.46
N ALA A 1070 -26.90 4.11 -2.90
CA ALA A 1070 -28.17 3.91 -2.20
C ALA A 1070 -28.32 4.90 -1.04
N ARG A 1071 -27.26 5.10 -0.25
CA ARG A 1071 -27.24 6.08 0.86
C ARG A 1071 -27.52 7.50 0.37
N ILE A 1072 -26.84 7.95 -0.69
CA ILE A 1072 -27.01 9.31 -1.25
C ILE A 1072 -28.43 9.49 -1.79
N LEU A 1073 -28.95 8.52 -2.56
CA LEU A 1073 -30.29 8.56 -3.14
C LEU A 1073 -31.36 8.61 -2.04
N LEU A 1074 -31.30 7.69 -1.08
CA LEU A 1074 -32.25 7.60 0.04
C LEU A 1074 -32.20 8.86 0.92
N ASN A 1075 -31.02 9.38 1.23
CA ASN A 1075 -30.88 10.62 2.01
C ASN A 1075 -31.40 11.84 1.23
N ARG A 1076 -31.20 11.89 -0.09
CA ARG A 1076 -31.77 12.94 -0.95
C ARG A 1076 -33.30 12.91 -0.93
N GLN A 1077 -33.92 11.74 -1.01
CA GLN A 1077 -35.37 11.60 -0.92
C GLN A 1077 -35.90 11.98 0.47
N LEU A 1078 -35.21 11.56 1.55
CA LEU A 1078 -35.55 11.97 2.92
C LEU A 1078 -35.49 13.49 3.12
N LYS A 1079 -34.56 14.19 2.46
CA LYS A 1079 -34.45 15.67 2.52
C LYS A 1079 -35.51 16.39 1.67
N LYS A 1080 -35.96 15.78 0.58
CA LYS A 1080 -37.02 16.32 -0.29
C LYS A 1080 -38.43 16.20 0.31
N GLY A 1081 -38.60 15.42 1.38
CA GLY A 1081 -39.91 15.19 2.00
C GLY A 1081 -40.79 14.24 1.18
N THR A 1082 -40.18 13.35 0.41
CA THR A 1082 -40.83 12.36 -0.45
C THR A 1082 -41.72 11.41 0.36
N SER A 1083 -42.82 10.92 -0.22
CA SER A 1083 -43.79 10.06 0.48
C SER A 1083 -43.15 8.74 0.95
N ALA A 1084 -43.66 8.16 2.04
CA ALA A 1084 -43.13 6.90 2.58
C ALA A 1084 -43.25 5.74 1.58
N MET A 1085 -44.29 5.75 0.73
CA MET A 1085 -44.51 4.75 -0.32
C MET A 1085 -43.42 4.80 -1.40
N GLU A 1086 -43.06 5.99 -1.88
CA GLU A 1086 -41.99 6.15 -2.88
C GLU A 1086 -40.62 5.72 -2.33
N ILE A 1087 -40.37 5.93 -1.02
CA ILE A 1087 -39.14 5.45 -0.38
C ILE A 1087 -39.15 3.91 -0.28
N VAL A 1088 -40.29 3.30 0.03
CA VAL A 1088 -40.45 1.83 0.04
C VAL A 1088 -40.17 1.25 -1.35
N ASP A 1089 -40.73 1.83 -2.40
CA ASP A 1089 -40.51 1.37 -3.77
C ASP A 1089 -39.04 1.52 -4.19
N LEU A 1090 -38.40 2.66 -3.87
CA LEU A 1090 -36.98 2.86 -4.13
C LEU A 1090 -36.07 1.87 -3.37
N VAL A 1091 -36.40 1.55 -2.11
CA VAL A 1091 -35.64 0.54 -1.33
C VAL A 1091 -35.77 -0.85 -1.96
N LYS A 1092 -36.96 -1.21 -2.45
CA LYS A 1092 -37.18 -2.48 -3.15
C LYS A 1092 -36.45 -2.53 -4.48
N GLU A 1093 -36.49 -1.46 -5.26
CA GLU A 1093 -35.76 -1.33 -6.53
C GLU A 1093 -34.26 -1.50 -6.31
N LEU A 1094 -33.68 -0.72 -5.40
CA LEU A 1094 -32.26 -0.84 -5.03
C LEU A 1094 -31.90 -2.24 -4.54
N ARG A 1095 -32.79 -2.94 -3.83
CA ARG A 1095 -32.51 -4.32 -3.40
C ARG A 1095 -32.50 -5.29 -4.56
N ASN A 1096 -33.46 -5.17 -5.48
CA ASN A 1096 -33.61 -6.07 -6.63
C ASN A 1096 -32.46 -5.92 -7.62
N GLU A 1097 -31.88 -4.71 -7.72
CA GLU A 1097 -30.68 -4.43 -8.52
C GLU A 1097 -29.37 -4.75 -7.76
N GLU A 1098 -29.46 -5.35 -6.56
CA GLU A 1098 -28.33 -5.60 -5.66
C GLU A 1098 -27.55 -4.33 -5.26
N GLU A 1099 -28.14 -3.14 -5.42
CA GLU A 1099 -27.54 -1.84 -5.10
C GLU A 1099 -27.82 -1.33 -3.67
N LEU A 1100 -28.69 -2.00 -2.90
CA LEU A 1100 -29.13 -1.49 -1.59
C LEU A 1100 -28.04 -1.55 -0.51
N SER A 1101 -27.45 -2.73 -0.29
CA SER A 1101 -26.52 -3.00 0.82
C SER A 1101 -25.33 -3.84 0.39
N ILE A 1102 -24.23 -3.71 1.14
CA ILE A 1102 -22.99 -4.46 0.88
C ILE A 1102 -23.15 -5.85 1.51
N LYS A 1103 -23.62 -6.81 0.70
CA LYS A 1103 -23.75 -8.22 1.08
C LYS A 1103 -22.50 -8.98 0.65
N LYS A 1104 -21.97 -9.85 1.52
CA LYS A 1104 -21.04 -10.89 1.07
C LYS A 1104 -21.84 -11.97 0.35
N ASP A 1105 -21.26 -12.61 -0.66
CA ASP A 1105 -21.72 -13.92 -1.13
C ASP A 1105 -21.48 -14.94 -0.01
N GLU A 1106 -22.44 -15.01 0.91
CA GLU A 1106 -22.39 -15.88 2.07
C GLU A 1106 -22.43 -17.36 1.67
N GLU A 1107 -22.96 -17.71 0.49
CA GLU A 1107 -23.06 -19.10 0.03
C GLU A 1107 -21.69 -19.72 -0.30
N GLU A 1108 -20.72 -18.96 -0.84
CA GLU A 1108 -19.37 -19.49 -1.13
C GLU A 1108 -18.44 -19.52 0.09
N THR A 1109 -18.69 -18.68 1.10
CA THR A 1109 -17.80 -18.45 2.25
C THR A 1109 -18.26 -19.07 3.56
N ARG A 1110 -19.57 -19.33 3.76
CA ARG A 1110 -20.09 -19.91 5.01
C ARG A 1110 -19.51 -21.28 5.39
N ASN A 1111 -18.97 -22.04 4.43
CA ASN A 1111 -18.49 -23.42 4.65
C ASN A 1111 -16.97 -23.60 4.51
N LYS A 1112 -16.19 -22.54 4.30
CA LYS A 1112 -14.73 -22.65 4.19
C LYS A 1112 -14.08 -22.18 5.50
N GLU A 1113 -13.36 -23.06 6.18
CA GLU A 1113 -12.54 -22.71 7.35
C GLU A 1113 -11.18 -22.12 6.90
N PRO A 1114 -10.55 -21.24 7.69
CA PRO A 1114 -9.18 -20.79 7.43
C PRO A 1114 -8.21 -21.98 7.36
N GLN A 1115 -7.34 -22.00 6.36
CA GLN A 1115 -6.36 -23.07 6.18
C GLN A 1115 -5.02 -22.68 6.79
N ILE A 1116 -4.53 -23.46 7.77
CA ILE A 1116 -3.18 -23.28 8.32
C ILE A 1116 -2.15 -23.75 7.27
N ILE A 1117 -1.21 -22.88 6.93
CA ILE A 1117 -0.14 -23.21 5.99
C ILE A 1117 1.09 -23.72 6.73
N CYS A 1118 1.57 -22.97 7.72
CA CYS A 1118 2.67 -23.38 8.60
C CYS A 1118 2.72 -22.55 9.89
N SER A 1119 3.47 -23.02 10.89
CA SER A 1119 3.70 -22.29 12.14
C SER A 1119 5.14 -22.39 12.64
N MET A 1120 5.61 -21.38 13.37
CA MET A 1120 6.93 -21.32 13.97
C MET A 1120 6.83 -21.01 15.46
N GLY A 1121 7.36 -21.90 16.30
CA GLY A 1121 7.59 -21.61 17.71
C GLY A 1121 8.87 -20.80 17.92
N LEU A 1122 8.82 -19.81 18.81
CA LEU A 1122 9.97 -19.04 19.25
C LEU A 1122 10.22 -19.36 20.74
N ARG A 1123 11.39 -19.92 21.04
CA ARG A 1123 11.76 -20.36 22.39
C ARG A 1123 13.14 -19.83 22.79
N SER A 1124 13.26 -19.23 23.97
CA SER A 1124 14.57 -18.82 24.52
C SER A 1124 15.34 -19.98 25.14
#